data_AF-A0A542EP90-F1
#
_entry.id   AF-A0A542EP90-F1
#
_cell.length_a   1.000
_cell.length_b   1.000
_cell.length_c   1.000
_cell.angle_alpha   90.00
_cell.angle_beta   90.00
_cell.angle_gamma   90.00
#
_symmetry.space_group_name_H-M   'P 1'
#
loop_
_entity.id
_entity.type
_entity.pdbx_description
1 polymer ?
#
loop_
_entity_poly.entity_id
_entity_poly.type
_entity_poly.pdbx_seq_one_letter_code
_entity_poly.pdbx_strand_id
1 'polypeptide(L)'
;MRKRIARAKGDEGAALVLVLIVITVIALSLSALLTLSDTSVRTTVGLRDQASNTYSADGAMQAAINNLRNSAYNDNAGQPCFGASNTLQLSNFYGSNSAAITCQADPKTVRIQCPSLSNCNRPGNAILTLGRTSEDGLNITQNTGSTFRVHGNVFSNSNINVVNGTLNTNAIASARTSCTGSIQSTPAPACNIGNASNPLGDDPNYVSDAVAAPVRRALPSCTTANSVVVFEPGAYDDAVGLTTMMHGNSQCKHSVWWFKPGTYYFDFRNGGTNPSPFLSSGNDIWRIDDGYLVAGTPVNAAGTPIAQPAVPPSIPGACDNPINNANAVGVQFIFGGDSQLIVGSAQAEICGSYHTNKAPVAVYGQTTGADSPVAWTGSNALTMSGVSDTGDFTNAGWISQTDGQSATWTKTGSNQQTGKVVVTGYQPTTPIPAGSILTSAKMVAVHGNTAGSTLDTLSVQVSPTGGTPYTVTLPSYGDTAVHTDSVDVFQGLTGQLAQLANAGTLSTTKLTYSATVKHAGIERVDSLKLELTFLPPTLRASSGCVATGPYMRSGGHSTTCALVTSELDPANKFYVQGTTYAPKAALDITLNNAQEQVFRFGVIARSLWVKETGSFNYGGVVIEVPDDSPGFVFSLYLSAYICAGAGPCSTGGTPVLRSKVALVDTNPMAPSPGHRQVTVLSWSRPG
;
A
#
# COMPACT_ATOMS: atom_id res chain seq x y z
N MET A 1 -22.65 120.30 42.90
CA MET A 1 -21.99 119.91 41.64
C MET A 1 -21.73 118.40 41.70
N ARG A 2 -22.31 117.63 40.76
CA ARG A 2 -22.00 116.22 40.36
C ARG A 2 -22.24 115.10 41.39
N LYS A 3 -23.24 114.21 41.18
CA LYS A 3 -23.21 112.96 40.35
C LYS A 3 -22.22 111.94 40.93
N ARG A 4 -22.52 110.67 41.23
CA ARG A 4 -23.46 109.68 40.67
C ARG A 4 -23.53 108.51 41.66
N ILE A 5 -24.73 108.00 41.95
CA ILE A 5 -24.95 106.68 42.57
C ILE A 5 -24.88 105.64 41.44
N ALA A 6 -23.93 104.72 41.51
CA ALA A 6 -23.84 103.56 40.62
C ALA A 6 -24.61 102.39 41.23
N ARG A 7 -25.71 101.99 40.60
CA ARG A 7 -26.45 100.75 40.90
C ARG A 7 -25.65 99.57 40.35
N ALA A 8 -25.33 98.61 41.22
CA ALA A 8 -24.86 97.29 40.85
C ALA A 8 -25.92 96.58 39.99
N LYS A 9 -25.49 96.03 38.83
CA LYS A 9 -26.27 95.06 38.05
C LYS A 9 -26.05 93.69 38.70
N GLY A 10 -27.12 93.08 39.20
CA GLY A 10 -27.09 91.71 39.73
C GLY A 10 -27.15 90.68 38.61
N ASP A 11 -26.28 89.67 38.69
CA ASP A 11 -26.26 88.46 37.85
C ASP A 11 -27.41 87.49 38.18
N GLU A 12 -28.63 87.99 38.39
CA GLU A 12 -29.77 87.20 38.87
C GLU A 12 -30.34 86.21 37.83
N GLY A 13 -29.90 86.28 36.55
CA GLY A 13 -30.35 85.38 35.48
C GLY A 13 -29.37 84.28 35.06
N ALA A 14 -28.06 84.49 35.20
CA ALA A 14 -27.04 83.56 34.68
C ALA A 14 -26.78 82.37 35.61
N ALA A 15 -26.92 82.57 36.94
CA ALA A 15 -26.74 81.50 37.93
C ALA A 15 -27.79 80.40 37.77
N LEU A 16 -29.03 80.74 37.43
CA LEU A 16 -30.10 79.76 37.27
C LEU A 16 -29.84 78.82 36.07
N VAL A 17 -29.36 79.37 34.95
CA VAL A 17 -29.05 78.58 33.74
C VAL A 17 -27.85 77.67 33.96
N LEU A 18 -26.80 78.14 34.64
CA LEU A 18 -25.63 77.32 35.00
C LEU A 18 -26.02 76.17 35.94
N VAL A 19 -26.87 76.43 36.94
CA VAL A 19 -27.36 75.38 37.85
C VAL A 19 -28.21 74.36 37.10
N LEU A 20 -29.08 74.78 36.18
CA LEU A 20 -29.90 73.88 35.37
C LEU A 20 -29.03 72.98 34.46
N ILE A 21 -28.00 73.54 33.83
CA ILE A 21 -27.05 72.76 33.03
C ILE A 21 -26.31 71.74 33.89
N VAL A 22 -25.77 72.14 35.04
CA VAL A 22 -25.06 71.23 35.96
C VAL A 22 -25.98 70.10 36.44
N ILE A 23 -27.22 70.41 36.82
CA ILE A 23 -28.20 69.40 37.25
C ILE A 23 -28.52 68.44 36.10
N THR A 24 -28.72 68.93 34.87
CA THR A 24 -28.98 68.04 33.72
C THR A 24 -27.80 67.14 33.37
N VAL A 25 -26.55 67.63 33.44
CA VAL A 25 -25.36 66.78 33.21
C VAL A 25 -25.19 65.74 34.31
N ILE A 26 -25.45 66.11 35.57
CA ILE A 26 -25.43 65.16 36.69
C ILE A 26 -26.54 64.12 36.54
N ALA A 27 -27.75 64.51 36.15
CA ALA A 27 -28.87 63.59 35.93
C ALA A 27 -28.60 62.62 34.77
N LEU A 28 -28.01 63.09 33.66
CA LEU A 28 -27.63 62.23 32.53
C LEU A 28 -26.51 61.26 32.90
N SER A 29 -25.49 61.72 33.63
CA SER A 29 -24.38 60.86 34.07
C SER A 29 -24.83 59.80 35.09
N LEU A 30 -25.69 60.16 36.05
CA LEU A 30 -26.29 59.19 36.99
C LEU A 30 -27.18 58.17 36.28
N SER A 31 -27.95 58.57 35.27
CA SER A 31 -28.80 57.65 34.49
C SER A 31 -27.97 56.64 33.69
N ALA A 32 -26.87 57.09 33.09
CA ALA A 32 -25.93 56.22 32.37
C ALA A 32 -25.21 55.24 33.33
N LEU A 33 -24.77 55.71 34.49
CA LEU A 33 -24.17 54.89 35.54
C LEU A 33 -25.13 53.81 36.06
N LEU A 34 -26.38 54.17 36.32
CA LEU A 34 -27.41 53.22 36.76
C LEU A 34 -27.67 52.13 35.71
N THR A 35 -27.70 52.47 34.43
CA THR A 35 -27.89 51.51 33.34
C THR A 35 -26.70 50.56 33.20
N LEU A 36 -25.48 51.08 33.37
CA LEU A 36 -24.26 50.27 33.38
C LEU A 36 -24.20 49.34 34.59
N SER A 37 -24.63 49.81 35.77
CA SER A 37 -24.71 48.99 36.98
C SER A 37 -25.75 47.87 36.85
N ASP A 38 -26.95 48.13 36.32
CA ASP A 38 -27.96 47.07 36.08
C ASP A 38 -27.42 46.01 35.10
N THR A 39 -26.79 46.45 34.01
CA THR A 39 -26.18 45.54 33.03
C THR A 39 -25.07 44.69 33.66
N SER A 40 -24.19 45.31 34.47
CA SER A 40 -23.09 44.62 35.15
C SER A 40 -23.58 43.60 36.19
N VAL A 41 -24.68 43.89 36.88
CA VAL A 41 -25.31 42.94 37.82
C VAL A 41 -25.92 41.76 37.07
N ARG A 42 -26.66 42.01 35.98
CA ARG A 42 -27.26 40.95 35.16
C ARG A 42 -26.21 40.04 34.52
N THR A 43 -25.13 40.60 33.99
CA THR A 43 -24.03 39.81 33.42
C THR A 43 -23.31 38.99 34.49
N THR A 44 -23.11 39.56 35.69
CA THR A 44 -22.50 38.82 36.81
C THR A 44 -23.36 37.65 37.26
N VAL A 45 -24.70 37.81 37.30
CA VAL A 45 -25.63 36.72 37.60
C VAL A 45 -25.57 35.64 36.52
N GLY A 46 -25.59 36.03 35.24
CA GLY A 46 -25.49 35.08 34.12
C GLY A 46 -24.18 34.29 34.09
N LEU A 47 -23.05 34.93 34.39
CA LEU A 47 -21.74 34.25 34.48
C LEU A 47 -21.67 33.30 35.68
N ARG A 48 -22.30 33.66 36.80
CA ARG A 48 -22.41 32.77 37.97
C ARG A 48 -23.24 31.52 37.66
N ASP A 49 -24.36 31.69 36.96
CA ASP A 49 -25.21 30.56 36.55
C ASP A 49 -24.49 29.67 35.54
N GLN A 50 -23.75 30.25 34.58
CA GLN A 50 -22.92 29.49 33.64
C GLN A 50 -21.81 28.71 34.34
N ALA A 51 -21.12 29.32 35.30
CA ALA A 51 -20.11 28.64 36.11
C ALA A 51 -20.75 27.52 36.94
N SER A 52 -21.91 27.76 37.56
CA SER A 52 -22.63 26.75 38.34
C SER A 52 -23.05 25.54 37.49
N ASN A 53 -23.57 25.77 36.28
CA ASN A 53 -23.91 24.71 35.33
C ASN A 53 -22.68 23.91 34.89
N THR A 54 -21.55 24.61 34.70
CA THR A 54 -20.28 23.98 34.34
C THR A 54 -19.77 23.04 35.44
N TYR A 55 -19.70 23.52 36.69
CA TYR A 55 -19.29 22.69 37.82
C TYR A 55 -20.26 21.53 38.09
N SER A 56 -21.56 21.76 37.90
CA SER A 56 -22.58 20.72 38.02
C SER A 56 -22.41 19.63 36.96
N ALA A 57 -22.11 20.01 35.72
CA ALA A 57 -21.84 19.06 34.63
C ALA A 57 -20.56 18.25 34.85
N ASP A 58 -19.49 18.89 35.32
CA ASP A 58 -18.23 18.22 35.64
C ASP A 58 -18.42 17.22 36.81
N GLY A 59 -19.14 17.62 37.87
CA GLY A 59 -19.47 16.74 38.99
C GLY A 59 -20.36 15.57 38.58
N ALA A 60 -21.37 15.81 37.75
CA ALA A 60 -22.26 14.79 37.21
C ALA A 60 -21.48 13.77 36.34
N MET A 61 -20.53 14.25 35.55
CA MET A 61 -19.64 13.41 34.75
C MET A 61 -18.74 12.54 35.64
N GLN A 62 -18.18 13.10 36.72
CA GLN A 62 -17.40 12.30 37.69
C GLN A 62 -18.24 11.23 38.36
N ALA A 63 -19.49 11.53 38.71
CA ALA A 63 -20.43 10.54 39.27
C ALA A 63 -20.72 9.41 38.27
N ALA A 64 -20.92 9.73 36.99
CA ALA A 64 -21.09 8.74 35.93
C ALA A 64 -19.83 7.87 35.73
N ILE A 65 -18.64 8.47 35.71
CA ILE A 65 -17.37 7.76 35.63
C ILE A 65 -17.18 6.81 36.83
N ASN A 66 -17.50 7.27 38.04
CA ASN A 66 -17.42 6.44 39.24
C ASN A 66 -18.45 5.31 39.24
N ASN A 67 -19.65 5.52 38.67
CA ASN A 67 -20.60 4.44 38.45
C ASN A 67 -20.02 3.40 37.48
N LEU A 68 -19.43 3.84 36.37
CA LEU A 68 -18.80 2.96 35.38
C LEU A 68 -17.63 2.16 35.95
N ARG A 69 -16.78 2.78 36.79
CA ARG A 69 -15.68 2.10 37.52
C ARG A 69 -16.16 0.93 38.37
N ASN A 70 -17.37 1.04 38.91
CA ASN A 70 -17.98 0.01 39.76
C ASN A 70 -19.00 -0.86 39.02
N SER A 71 -19.13 -0.70 37.70
CA SER A 71 -20.08 -1.45 36.88
C SER A 71 -19.41 -2.67 36.21
N ALA A 72 -20.24 -3.62 35.77
CA ALA A 72 -19.84 -4.71 34.88
C ALA A 72 -20.17 -4.42 33.40
N TYR A 73 -20.42 -3.16 33.04
CA TYR A 73 -20.86 -2.79 31.69
C TYR A 73 -19.79 -3.12 30.64
N ASN A 74 -20.13 -3.88 29.61
CA ASN A 74 -19.22 -4.31 28.54
C ASN A 74 -19.89 -4.30 27.16
N ASP A 75 -21.04 -3.62 27.03
CA ASP A 75 -21.80 -3.51 25.78
C ASP A 75 -22.23 -4.85 25.18
N ASN A 76 -22.48 -5.82 26.05
CA ASN A 76 -23.22 -7.01 25.65
C ASN A 76 -24.65 -6.64 25.31
N ALA A 77 -25.23 -7.35 24.34
CA ALA A 77 -26.59 -7.10 23.87
C ALA A 77 -27.58 -7.10 25.06
N GLY A 78 -28.35 -6.01 25.19
CA GLY A 78 -29.33 -5.84 26.26
C GLY A 78 -28.77 -5.32 27.59
N GLN A 79 -27.47 -5.03 27.69
CA GLN A 79 -26.86 -4.49 28.91
C GLN A 79 -26.86 -2.95 28.90
N PRO A 80 -27.51 -2.28 29.88
CA PRO A 80 -27.46 -0.82 30.02
C PRO A 80 -26.19 -0.33 30.73
N CYS A 81 -25.72 0.89 30.40
CA CYS A 81 -24.47 1.43 30.94
C CYS A 81 -24.46 1.65 32.46
N PHE A 82 -25.61 2.04 33.04
CA PHE A 82 -25.73 2.39 34.47
C PHE A 82 -26.66 1.40 35.19
N GLY A 83 -26.52 0.11 34.89
CA GLY A 83 -27.31 -0.95 35.51
C GLY A 83 -28.62 -1.19 34.75
N ALA A 84 -29.73 -0.57 35.16
CA ALA A 84 -31.03 -0.77 34.54
C ALA A 84 -31.35 0.20 33.39
N SER A 85 -30.51 1.21 33.16
CA SER A 85 -30.74 2.27 32.17
C SER A 85 -29.44 2.78 31.55
N ASN A 86 -29.53 3.33 30.34
CA ASN A 86 -28.46 4.09 29.68
C ASN A 86 -28.40 5.56 30.15
N THR A 87 -29.32 5.96 31.03
CA THR A 87 -29.35 7.30 31.62
C THR A 87 -29.15 7.22 33.12
N LEU A 88 -28.10 7.87 33.63
CA LEU A 88 -27.89 8.08 35.06
C LEU A 88 -28.60 9.38 35.46
N GLN A 89 -29.61 9.27 36.32
CA GLN A 89 -30.34 10.40 36.88
C GLN A 89 -29.74 10.78 38.23
N LEU A 90 -29.36 12.04 38.38
CA LEU A 90 -28.81 12.63 39.60
C LEU A 90 -29.76 13.76 40.04
N SER A 91 -30.86 13.39 40.69
CA SER A 91 -31.81 14.37 41.24
C SER A 91 -31.22 15.06 42.46
N ASN A 92 -31.41 16.39 42.57
CA ASN A 92 -30.83 17.21 43.64
C ASN A 92 -29.30 17.08 43.76
N PHE A 93 -28.61 16.97 42.62
CA PHE A 93 -27.17 16.76 42.58
C PHE A 93 -26.38 17.95 43.14
N TYR A 94 -26.83 19.17 42.83
CA TYR A 94 -26.18 20.39 43.32
C TYR A 94 -27.24 21.44 43.68
N GLY A 95 -27.54 21.55 44.98
CA GLY A 95 -28.61 22.42 45.47
C GLY A 95 -29.98 21.96 44.97
N SER A 96 -30.72 22.85 44.32
CA SER A 96 -32.02 22.56 43.69
C SER A 96 -31.92 22.10 42.23
N ASN A 97 -30.72 21.91 41.68
CA ASN A 97 -30.51 21.46 40.30
C ASN A 97 -30.30 19.96 40.22
N SER A 98 -30.78 19.37 39.13
CA SER A 98 -30.62 17.95 38.82
C SER A 98 -29.80 17.78 37.55
N ALA A 99 -29.10 16.65 37.44
CA ALA A 99 -28.31 16.32 36.26
C ALA A 99 -28.73 14.95 35.70
N ALA A 100 -28.63 14.78 34.39
CA ALA A 100 -28.77 13.48 33.73
C ALA A 100 -27.54 13.23 32.86
N ILE A 101 -27.04 11.99 32.87
CA ILE A 101 -25.95 11.57 31.98
C ILE A 101 -26.46 10.43 31.10
N THR A 102 -26.43 10.61 29.79
CA THR A 102 -26.69 9.52 28.85
C THR A 102 -25.39 8.88 28.41
N CYS A 103 -25.42 7.56 28.25
CA CYS A 103 -24.33 6.76 27.76
C CYS A 103 -24.68 6.15 26.40
N GLN A 104 -23.74 6.21 25.47
CA GLN A 104 -23.83 5.57 24.15
C GLN A 104 -22.53 4.83 23.87
N ALA A 105 -22.64 3.57 23.49
CA ALA A 105 -21.52 2.76 23.03
C ALA A 105 -20.79 3.43 21.86
N ASP A 106 -19.46 3.42 21.90
CA ASP A 106 -18.67 3.66 20.70
C ASP A 106 -18.83 2.42 19.80
N PRO A 107 -19.08 2.55 18.48
CA PRO A 107 -19.15 1.40 17.58
C PRO A 107 -17.92 0.53 17.77
N LYS A 108 -18.09 -0.81 17.82
CA LYS A 108 -16.98 -1.76 18.03
C LYS A 108 -15.92 -1.55 16.94
N THR A 109 -14.87 -0.81 17.27
CA THR A 109 -13.70 -0.67 16.42
C THR A 109 -12.81 -1.91 16.57
N VAL A 110 -12.04 -2.17 15.53
CA VAL A 110 -11.11 -3.29 15.43
C VAL A 110 -10.18 -3.35 16.65
N ARG A 111 -10.05 -4.54 17.26
CA ARG A 111 -9.15 -4.76 18.40
C ARG A 111 -7.70 -4.65 17.93
N ILE A 112 -6.99 -3.63 18.42
CA ILE A 112 -5.54 -3.50 18.22
C ILE A 112 -4.81 -4.42 19.21
N GLN A 113 -3.95 -5.31 18.70
CA GLN A 113 -3.13 -6.24 19.46
C GLN A 113 -1.66 -6.02 19.09
N CYS A 114 -0.85 -5.59 20.07
CA CYS A 114 0.54 -5.23 19.84
C CYS A 114 1.49 -5.78 20.92
N PRO A 115 1.87 -7.06 20.84
CA PRO A 115 2.98 -7.63 21.62
C PRO A 115 4.33 -6.91 21.37
N SER A 116 4.55 -6.40 20.15
CA SER A 116 5.72 -5.61 19.73
C SER A 116 5.39 -4.80 18.47
N LEU A 117 6.18 -3.79 18.10
CA LEU A 117 5.98 -3.01 16.86
C LEU A 117 5.99 -3.88 15.59
N SER A 118 6.77 -4.96 15.59
CA SER A 118 6.86 -5.93 14.49
C SER A 118 5.72 -6.96 14.45
N ASN A 119 5.04 -7.19 15.59
CA ASN A 119 3.91 -8.12 15.72
C ASN A 119 2.63 -7.38 16.10
N CYS A 120 2.51 -6.12 15.67
CA CYS A 120 1.35 -5.27 15.91
C CYS A 120 0.45 -5.33 14.68
N ASN A 121 -0.86 -5.41 14.89
CA ASN A 121 -1.82 -5.34 13.80
C ASN A 121 -2.04 -3.93 13.23
N ARG A 122 -1.10 -3.03 13.51
CA ARG A 122 -0.99 -1.70 12.92
C ARG A 122 0.48 -1.25 12.93
N PRO A 123 0.86 -0.26 12.12
CA PRO A 123 2.18 0.36 12.23
C PRO A 123 2.35 1.23 13.48
N GLY A 124 3.61 1.41 13.90
CA GLY A 124 3.97 2.31 15.00
C GLY A 124 3.90 3.80 14.67
N ASN A 125 3.92 4.14 13.37
CA ASN A 125 3.83 5.51 12.87
C ASN A 125 2.80 5.58 11.75
N ALA A 126 2.09 6.70 11.67
CA ALA A 126 1.25 7.02 10.52
C ALA A 126 2.07 7.37 9.29
N ILE A 127 3.21 8.02 9.48
CA ILE A 127 4.21 8.21 8.43
C ILE A 127 5.57 7.82 9.00
N LEU A 128 6.23 6.86 8.37
CA LEU A 128 7.62 6.51 8.62
C LEU A 128 8.40 6.57 7.31
N THR A 129 9.39 7.45 7.25
CA THR A 129 10.29 7.50 6.08
C THR A 129 11.67 7.00 6.49
N LEU A 130 12.22 6.07 5.71
CA LEU A 130 13.42 5.31 6.03
C LEU A 130 14.67 5.82 5.30
N GLY A 131 14.50 6.70 4.30
CA GLY A 131 15.60 7.34 3.60
C GLY A 131 16.50 8.12 4.56
N ARG A 132 17.81 7.92 4.41
CA ARG A 132 18.88 8.62 5.13
C ARG A 132 19.83 9.37 4.20
N THR A 133 19.49 9.45 2.92
CA THR A 133 20.28 10.16 1.91
C THR A 133 20.01 11.67 2.00
N SER A 134 20.62 12.48 1.14
CA SER A 134 20.39 13.93 1.08
C SER A 134 19.00 14.35 0.57
N GLU A 135 18.06 13.41 0.44
CA GLU A 135 16.68 13.67 0.04
C GLU A 135 15.79 14.00 1.24
N ASP A 136 14.70 14.73 1.01
CA ASP A 136 13.66 14.88 2.04
C ASP A 136 13.00 13.52 2.29
N GLY A 137 12.91 13.13 3.56
CA GLY A 137 12.18 11.92 3.93
C GLY A 137 10.68 12.14 3.74
N LEU A 138 10.18 13.28 4.21
CA LEU A 138 8.80 13.72 4.00
C LEU A 138 8.79 15.12 3.36
N ASN A 139 8.18 15.25 2.19
CA ASN A 139 7.95 16.53 1.52
C ASN A 139 6.45 16.73 1.31
N ILE A 140 5.91 17.84 1.81
CA ILE A 140 4.49 18.19 1.67
C ILE A 140 4.42 19.56 1.00
N THR A 141 3.79 19.64 -0.17
CA THR A 141 3.52 20.90 -0.87
C THR A 141 2.02 21.16 -0.87
N GLN A 142 1.56 22.32 -0.40
CA GLN A 142 0.14 22.66 -0.33
C GLN A 142 -0.13 24.10 -0.80
N ASN A 143 -1.39 24.52 -0.78
CA ASN A 143 -1.72 25.94 -0.95
C ASN A 143 -1.56 26.67 0.39
N THR A 144 -1.22 27.95 0.33
CA THR A 144 -1.14 28.82 1.50
C THR A 144 -2.41 28.74 2.36
N GLY A 145 -2.23 28.47 3.66
CA GLY A 145 -3.32 28.34 4.63
C GLY A 145 -3.97 26.94 4.71
N SER A 146 -3.55 25.99 3.87
CA SER A 146 -4.02 24.59 3.94
C SER A 146 -3.36 23.85 5.10
N THR A 147 -4.00 22.77 5.57
CA THR A 147 -3.48 21.94 6.66
C THR A 147 -3.55 20.47 6.28
N PHE A 148 -2.39 19.82 6.20
CA PHE A 148 -2.28 18.38 5.97
C PHE A 148 -2.36 17.69 7.33
N ARG A 149 -3.48 17.01 7.59
CA ARG A 149 -3.74 16.38 8.88
C ARG A 149 -3.33 14.91 8.86
N VAL A 150 -2.64 14.48 9.91
CA VAL A 150 -2.20 13.10 10.12
C VAL A 150 -2.67 12.65 11.50
N HIS A 151 -3.14 11.42 11.62
CA HIS A 151 -3.52 10.82 12.90
C HIS A 151 -2.54 9.72 13.26
N GLY A 152 -1.68 9.99 14.24
CA GLY A 152 -0.58 9.13 14.65
C GLY A 152 0.81 9.76 14.44
N ASN A 153 1.85 9.05 14.89
CA ASN A 153 3.22 9.54 14.88
C ASN A 153 3.73 9.78 13.44
N VAL A 154 4.52 10.84 13.28
CA VAL A 154 5.25 11.13 12.03
C VAL A 154 6.74 11.05 12.34
N PHE A 155 7.46 10.14 11.68
CA PHE A 155 8.89 9.99 11.84
C PHE A 155 9.60 10.01 10.49
N SER A 156 10.60 10.88 10.36
CA SER A 156 11.49 10.94 9.21
C SER A 156 12.92 10.60 9.60
N ASN A 157 13.51 9.61 8.92
CA ASN A 157 14.95 9.33 9.02
C ASN A 157 15.81 10.36 8.27
N SER A 158 15.19 11.33 7.61
CA SER A 158 15.82 12.51 6.99
C SER A 158 15.02 13.77 7.38
N ASN A 159 14.91 14.76 6.48
CA ASN A 159 14.19 16.01 6.73
C ASN A 159 12.67 15.80 6.72
N ILE A 160 11.95 16.71 7.38
CA ILE A 160 10.53 16.99 7.13
C ILE A 160 10.43 18.37 6.51
N ASN A 161 9.90 18.47 5.29
CA ASN A 161 9.78 19.72 4.55
C ASN A 161 8.32 20.02 4.22
N VAL A 162 7.76 21.05 4.85
CA VAL A 162 6.39 21.54 4.60
C VAL A 162 6.49 22.85 3.82
N VAL A 163 6.10 22.80 2.55
CA VAL A 163 6.09 23.92 1.62
C VAL A 163 4.66 24.45 1.51
N ASN A 164 4.45 25.69 1.96
CA ASN A 164 3.17 26.40 1.94
C ASN A 164 2.03 25.62 2.63
N GLY A 165 1.72 25.97 3.89
CA GLY A 165 0.68 25.30 4.68
C GLY A 165 1.23 24.80 6.01
N THR A 166 0.52 23.86 6.63
CA THR A 166 0.86 23.29 7.93
C THR A 166 0.66 21.77 7.95
N LEU A 167 1.67 21.03 8.41
CA LEU A 167 1.51 19.65 8.85
C LEU A 167 0.90 19.65 10.26
N ASN A 168 -0.24 18.99 10.46
CA ASN A 168 -0.88 18.85 11.76
C ASN A 168 -1.01 17.38 12.13
N THR A 169 -0.49 16.98 13.29
CA THR A 169 -0.69 15.65 13.86
C THR A 169 -1.12 15.72 15.32
N ASN A 170 -1.96 14.77 15.74
CA ASN A 170 -2.36 14.59 17.14
C ASN A 170 -1.28 13.88 17.99
N ALA A 171 -0.18 13.44 17.39
CA ALA A 171 0.93 12.75 18.06
C ALA A 171 2.26 13.47 17.78
N ILE A 172 3.41 12.85 18.07
CA ILE A 172 4.72 13.49 17.86
C ILE A 172 5.11 13.48 16.36
N ALA A 173 5.69 14.59 15.90
CA ALA A 173 6.41 14.67 14.63
C ALA A 173 7.92 14.73 14.91
N SER A 174 8.72 13.87 14.30
CA SER A 174 10.17 13.78 14.54
C SER A 174 10.99 13.65 13.25
N ALA A 175 12.14 14.31 13.18
CA ALA A 175 13.07 14.25 12.06
C ALA A 175 14.51 14.10 12.55
N ARG A 176 15.29 13.19 11.96
CA ARG A 176 16.72 13.02 12.29
C ARG A 176 17.54 14.27 12.00
N THR A 177 17.21 14.93 10.90
CA THR A 177 17.83 16.18 10.44
C THR A 177 16.85 17.32 10.63
N SER A 178 16.67 18.24 9.67
CA SER A 178 15.88 19.45 9.88
C SER A 178 14.37 19.23 9.70
N CYS A 179 13.60 20.13 10.31
CA CYS A 179 12.21 20.36 9.93
C CYS A 179 12.08 21.78 9.36
N THR A 180 11.42 21.92 8.22
CA THR A 180 11.15 23.21 7.57
C THR A 180 9.65 23.39 7.35
N GLY A 181 9.19 24.65 7.44
CA GLY A 181 7.76 24.99 7.34
C GLY A 181 7.00 24.94 8.67
N SER A 182 5.68 24.98 8.60
CA SER A 182 4.80 24.96 9.78
C SER A 182 4.42 23.52 10.14
N ILE A 183 4.78 23.09 11.35
CA ILE A 183 4.44 21.78 11.89
C ILE A 183 3.79 21.96 13.26
N GLN A 184 2.60 21.39 13.42
CA GLN A 184 1.83 21.36 14.65
C GLN A 184 1.71 19.91 15.11
N SER A 185 2.29 19.60 16.25
CA SER A 185 2.26 18.26 16.84
C SER A 185 2.15 18.37 18.36
N THR A 186 1.57 17.37 19.01
CA THR A 186 1.53 17.28 20.47
C THR A 186 2.06 15.91 20.90
N PRO A 187 3.25 15.82 21.53
CA PRO A 187 4.18 16.91 21.89
C PRO A 187 4.75 17.69 20.70
N ALA A 188 5.36 18.85 20.98
CA ALA A 188 6.00 19.71 19.99
C ALA A 188 7.01 18.94 19.11
N PRO A 189 7.24 19.36 17.85
CA PRO A 189 8.02 18.57 16.91
C PRO A 189 9.48 18.44 17.35
N ALA A 190 10.02 17.23 17.25
CA ALA A 190 11.39 16.88 17.63
C ALA A 190 12.28 16.78 16.39
N CYS A 191 12.99 17.86 16.07
CA CYS A 191 13.85 17.95 14.89
C CYS A 191 15.32 17.94 15.30
N ASN A 192 16.20 17.52 14.39
CA ASN A 192 17.64 17.37 14.58
C ASN A 192 17.98 16.37 15.70
N ILE A 193 17.21 15.28 15.82
CA ILE A 193 17.43 14.26 16.86
C ILE A 193 18.69 13.41 16.61
N GLY A 194 19.38 13.61 15.47
CA GLY A 194 20.63 12.97 15.12
C GLY A 194 20.47 11.52 14.66
N ASN A 195 21.60 10.81 14.57
CA ASN A 195 21.68 9.44 14.05
C ASN A 195 21.62 8.34 15.13
N ALA A 196 21.35 8.71 16.39
CA ALA A 196 21.20 7.74 17.47
C ALA A 196 20.04 6.77 17.19
N SER A 197 20.16 5.51 17.60
CA SER A 197 19.08 4.54 17.41
C SER A 197 17.78 5.04 18.04
N ASN A 198 16.68 4.92 17.30
CA ASN A 198 15.35 5.30 17.76
C ASN A 198 14.35 4.28 17.25
N PRO A 199 13.69 3.50 18.12
CA PRO A 199 12.72 2.48 17.73
C PRO A 199 11.57 2.99 16.84
N LEU A 200 11.20 4.28 16.94
CA LEU A 200 10.19 4.88 16.06
C LEU A 200 10.70 5.09 14.63
N GLY A 201 12.01 5.14 14.43
CA GLY A 201 12.65 5.30 13.13
C GLY A 201 13.17 4.01 12.53
N ASP A 202 13.01 2.88 13.21
CA ASP A 202 13.47 1.59 12.71
C ASP A 202 12.46 0.99 11.73
N ASP A 203 12.97 0.29 10.72
CA ASP A 203 12.12 -0.44 9.77
C ASP A 203 11.41 -1.60 10.50
N PRO A 204 10.07 -1.66 10.49
CA PRO A 204 9.35 -2.79 11.11
C PRO A 204 9.58 -4.13 10.39
N ASN A 205 10.19 -4.13 9.21
CA ASN A 205 10.54 -5.31 8.42
C ASN A 205 9.33 -6.22 8.16
N TYR A 206 8.22 -5.64 7.69
CA TYR A 206 7.04 -6.41 7.36
C TYR A 206 7.35 -7.46 6.29
N VAL A 207 6.83 -8.66 6.51
CA VAL A 207 7.04 -9.79 5.61
C VAL A 207 5.97 -9.76 4.52
N SER A 208 6.39 -10.00 3.29
CA SER A 208 5.50 -10.21 2.15
C SER A 208 4.63 -11.46 2.35
N ASP A 209 3.39 -11.43 1.89
CA ASP A 209 2.50 -12.60 1.91
C ASP A 209 2.98 -13.67 0.92
N ALA A 210 3.78 -13.29 -0.09
CA ALA A 210 4.44 -14.23 -0.99
C ALA A 210 5.84 -14.58 -0.49
N VAL A 211 6.12 -15.88 -0.31
CA VAL A 211 7.47 -16.41 -0.04
C VAL A 211 8.18 -16.94 -1.29
N ALA A 212 7.43 -17.11 -2.38
CA ALA A 212 7.91 -17.46 -3.72
C ALA A 212 7.07 -16.71 -4.75
N ALA A 213 7.56 -16.60 -5.99
CA ALA A 213 6.80 -15.98 -7.06
C ALA A 213 5.45 -16.73 -7.26
N PRO A 214 4.31 -16.03 -7.17
CA PRO A 214 3.02 -16.64 -7.46
C PRO A 214 2.93 -17.16 -8.89
N VAL A 215 1.95 -18.01 -9.17
CA VAL A 215 1.68 -18.51 -10.53
C VAL A 215 1.43 -17.32 -11.47
N ARG A 216 2.12 -17.30 -12.61
CA ARG A 216 1.93 -16.30 -13.66
C ARG A 216 0.49 -16.33 -14.17
N ARG A 217 -0.12 -15.16 -14.30
CA ARG A 217 -1.47 -14.97 -14.85
C ARG A 217 -1.39 -14.24 -16.18
N ALA A 218 -2.21 -14.68 -17.12
CA ALA A 218 -2.49 -13.89 -18.32
C ALA A 218 -3.41 -12.72 -17.95
N LEU A 219 -3.31 -11.62 -18.70
CA LEU A 219 -4.25 -10.52 -18.56
C LEU A 219 -5.67 -10.99 -18.95
N PRO A 220 -6.71 -10.59 -18.21
CA PRO A 220 -8.09 -10.88 -18.58
C PRO A 220 -8.44 -10.34 -19.97
N SER A 221 -9.40 -10.96 -20.65
CA SER A 221 -9.87 -10.44 -21.94
C SER A 221 -10.55 -9.09 -21.74
N CYS A 222 -10.14 -8.09 -22.52
CA CYS A 222 -10.77 -6.79 -22.52
C CYS A 222 -11.63 -6.59 -23.78
N THR A 223 -12.95 -6.76 -23.66
CA THR A 223 -13.85 -6.80 -24.82
C THR A 223 -15.00 -5.80 -24.78
N THR A 224 -15.40 -5.32 -23.59
CA THR A 224 -16.64 -4.54 -23.40
C THR A 224 -16.44 -3.39 -22.43
N ALA A 225 -16.88 -2.19 -22.81
CA ALA A 225 -16.85 -0.99 -21.99
C ALA A 225 -17.90 -1.05 -20.87
N ASN A 226 -17.69 -0.30 -19.79
CA ASN A 226 -18.59 -0.27 -18.62
C ASN A 226 -18.90 -1.67 -18.06
N SER A 227 -17.89 -2.54 -18.00
CA SER A 227 -18.03 -3.90 -17.48
C SER A 227 -17.18 -4.12 -16.23
N VAL A 228 -17.30 -5.30 -15.61
CA VAL A 228 -16.36 -5.73 -14.56
C VAL A 228 -15.32 -6.64 -15.22
N VAL A 229 -14.06 -6.22 -15.17
CA VAL A 229 -12.93 -7.02 -15.62
C VAL A 229 -12.23 -7.60 -14.39
N VAL A 230 -12.19 -8.93 -14.31
CA VAL A 230 -11.80 -9.66 -13.10
C VAL A 230 -10.35 -10.13 -13.21
N PHE A 231 -9.54 -9.74 -12.24
CA PHE A 231 -8.17 -10.23 -12.05
C PHE A 231 -8.14 -11.30 -10.96
N GLU A 232 -7.44 -12.39 -11.23
CA GLU A 232 -7.21 -13.48 -10.27
C GLU A 232 -5.85 -13.28 -9.57
N PRO A 233 -5.71 -13.65 -8.29
CA PRO A 233 -4.43 -13.62 -7.59
C PRO A 233 -3.34 -14.40 -8.33
N GLY A 234 -2.14 -13.82 -8.38
CA GLY A 234 -0.99 -14.38 -9.10
C GLY A 234 0.02 -13.31 -9.53
N ALA A 235 0.96 -13.72 -10.39
CA ALA A 235 2.01 -12.84 -10.89
C ALA A 235 1.63 -12.24 -12.26
N TYR A 236 1.84 -10.94 -12.42
CA TYR A 236 1.59 -10.17 -13.64
C TYR A 236 2.88 -9.45 -14.06
N ASP A 237 3.28 -9.62 -15.32
CA ASP A 237 4.56 -9.15 -15.85
C ASP A 237 4.41 -8.14 -17.01
N ASP A 238 3.19 -7.88 -17.46
CA ASP A 238 2.89 -7.03 -18.63
C ASP A 238 2.26 -5.67 -18.25
N ALA A 239 3.10 -4.70 -17.87
CA ALA A 239 2.72 -3.33 -17.61
C ALA A 239 2.13 -2.63 -18.85
N VAL A 240 2.68 -2.89 -20.04
CA VAL A 240 2.19 -2.28 -21.29
C VAL A 240 0.78 -2.78 -21.62
N GLY A 241 0.53 -4.09 -21.48
CA GLY A 241 -0.79 -4.67 -21.65
C GLY A 241 -1.81 -4.14 -20.63
N LEU A 242 -1.44 -4.06 -19.34
CA LEU A 242 -2.28 -3.46 -18.29
C LEU A 242 -2.62 -2.00 -18.62
N THR A 243 -1.62 -1.21 -18.98
CA THR A 243 -1.80 0.21 -19.32
C THR A 243 -2.70 0.39 -20.53
N THR A 244 -2.48 -0.41 -21.59
CA THR A 244 -3.30 -0.36 -22.81
C THR A 244 -4.76 -0.72 -22.50
N MET A 245 -4.98 -1.70 -21.63
CA MET A 245 -6.31 -2.10 -21.20
C MET A 245 -7.02 -1.01 -20.39
N MET A 246 -6.29 -0.30 -19.52
CA MET A 246 -6.83 0.71 -18.61
C MET A 246 -6.77 2.14 -19.15
N HIS A 247 -6.62 2.28 -20.47
CA HIS A 247 -6.61 3.55 -21.17
C HIS A 247 -8.01 3.92 -21.70
N GLY A 248 -8.35 5.22 -21.77
CA GLY A 248 -9.69 5.69 -22.12
C GLY A 248 -10.18 5.40 -23.55
N ASN A 249 -9.29 4.92 -24.43
CA ASN A 249 -9.63 4.46 -25.78
C ASN A 249 -9.69 2.93 -25.91
N SER A 250 -9.52 2.18 -24.81
CA SER A 250 -9.56 0.72 -24.83
C SER A 250 -10.98 0.20 -25.04
N GLN A 251 -11.09 -1.09 -25.39
CA GLN A 251 -12.39 -1.77 -25.49
C GLN A 251 -13.13 -1.85 -24.16
N CYS A 252 -12.45 -1.61 -23.04
CA CYS A 252 -12.99 -1.68 -21.68
C CYS A 252 -13.02 -0.32 -20.99
N LYS A 253 -13.03 0.78 -21.74
CA LYS A 253 -13.18 2.11 -21.17
C LYS A 253 -14.35 2.19 -20.16
N HIS A 254 -14.17 2.97 -19.11
CA HIS A 254 -15.08 3.18 -17.98
C HIS A 254 -15.45 1.90 -17.20
N SER A 255 -14.67 0.83 -17.35
CA SER A 255 -14.90 -0.43 -16.63
C SER A 255 -14.37 -0.41 -15.21
N VAL A 256 -14.75 -1.43 -14.45
CA VAL A 256 -14.22 -1.72 -13.12
C VAL A 256 -13.19 -2.83 -13.20
N TRP A 257 -11.96 -2.51 -12.82
CA TRP A 257 -10.83 -3.43 -12.72
C TRP A 257 -10.85 -4.05 -11.32
N TRP A 258 -11.51 -5.20 -11.20
CA TRP A 258 -11.67 -5.88 -9.93
C TRP A 258 -10.55 -6.88 -9.68
N PHE A 259 -9.68 -6.56 -8.72
CA PHE A 259 -8.71 -7.50 -8.18
C PHE A 259 -9.34 -8.22 -6.99
N LYS A 260 -9.66 -9.50 -7.19
CA LYS A 260 -10.22 -10.35 -6.12
C LYS A 260 -9.29 -10.43 -4.91
N PRO A 261 -9.80 -10.68 -3.70
CA PRO A 261 -8.95 -10.87 -2.53
C PRO A 261 -7.83 -11.91 -2.76
N GLY A 262 -6.61 -11.59 -2.33
CA GLY A 262 -5.44 -12.46 -2.49
C GLY A 262 -4.14 -11.70 -2.77
N THR A 263 -3.07 -12.46 -3.04
CA THR A 263 -1.72 -11.92 -3.25
C THR A 263 -1.45 -11.71 -4.74
N TYR A 264 -0.99 -10.51 -5.09
CA TYR A 264 -0.64 -10.12 -6.45
C TYR A 264 0.84 -9.72 -6.48
N TYR A 265 1.57 -10.25 -7.45
CA TYR A 265 2.97 -9.91 -7.66
C TYR A 265 3.13 -9.24 -9.02
N PHE A 266 3.47 -7.96 -9.01
CA PHE A 266 3.77 -7.17 -10.21
C PHE A 266 5.29 -7.11 -10.37
N ASP A 267 5.78 -7.83 -11.38
CA ASP A 267 7.19 -7.86 -11.76
C ASP A 267 7.30 -7.63 -13.25
N PHE A 268 7.15 -6.36 -13.63
CA PHE A 268 7.10 -5.98 -15.03
C PHE A 268 8.45 -6.22 -15.71
N ARG A 269 8.37 -6.74 -16.93
CA ARG A 269 9.53 -7.05 -17.78
C ARG A 269 9.32 -6.56 -19.20
N ASN A 270 8.62 -5.45 -19.35
CA ASN A 270 8.44 -4.79 -20.65
C ASN A 270 9.71 -4.02 -21.04
N GLY A 271 10.50 -3.58 -20.06
CA GLY A 271 11.76 -2.90 -20.23
C GLY A 271 12.81 -3.33 -19.20
N GLY A 272 13.71 -2.40 -18.88
CA GLY A 272 14.64 -2.57 -17.75
C GLY A 272 15.67 -3.69 -17.92
N THR A 273 15.99 -4.34 -16.80
CA THR A 273 16.97 -5.44 -16.74
C THR A 273 16.28 -6.78 -16.99
N ASN A 274 16.81 -7.57 -17.93
CA ASN A 274 16.24 -8.85 -18.38
C ASN A 274 14.77 -8.73 -18.87
N PRO A 275 14.48 -7.87 -19.86
CA PRO A 275 13.13 -7.75 -20.42
C PRO A 275 12.69 -9.08 -21.02
N SER A 276 11.39 -9.37 -20.92
CA SER A 276 10.79 -10.53 -21.55
C SER A 276 10.58 -10.24 -23.04
N PRO A 277 11.17 -11.03 -23.95
CA PRO A 277 11.01 -10.86 -25.39
C PRO A 277 9.59 -11.23 -25.89
N PHE A 278 8.76 -11.81 -25.02
CA PHE A 278 7.39 -12.24 -25.31
C PHE A 278 6.35 -11.20 -24.88
N LEU A 279 6.79 -10.07 -24.33
CA LEU A 279 5.94 -8.94 -23.98
C LEU A 279 6.14 -7.79 -24.96
N SER A 280 5.15 -6.92 -25.06
CA SER A 280 5.30 -5.68 -25.80
C SER A 280 6.39 -4.83 -25.16
N SER A 281 7.36 -4.36 -25.95
CA SER A 281 8.43 -3.50 -25.46
C SER A 281 7.88 -2.18 -24.92
N GLY A 282 8.34 -1.75 -23.77
CA GLY A 282 7.92 -0.49 -23.15
C GLY A 282 8.63 -0.26 -21.82
N ASN A 283 8.03 0.58 -20.97
CA ASN A 283 8.51 0.81 -19.61
C ASN A 283 7.77 -0.11 -18.64
N ASP A 284 8.38 -0.35 -17.48
CA ASP A 284 7.83 -1.14 -16.39
C ASP A 284 6.84 -0.33 -15.52
N ILE A 285 5.94 0.38 -16.20
CA ILE A 285 4.98 1.31 -15.62
C ILE A 285 3.56 0.86 -15.98
N TRP A 286 2.80 0.46 -14.96
CA TRP A 286 1.37 0.24 -15.07
C TRP A 286 0.63 1.55 -14.79
N ARG A 287 0.01 2.13 -15.82
CA ARG A 287 -0.77 3.36 -15.72
C ARG A 287 -2.27 3.07 -15.84
N ILE A 288 -3.06 3.73 -14.99
CA ILE A 288 -4.53 3.66 -14.97
C ILE A 288 -5.06 5.03 -15.36
N ASP A 289 -5.55 5.15 -16.59
CA ASP A 289 -6.00 6.43 -17.15
C ASP A 289 -7.52 6.55 -17.26
N ASP A 290 -8.23 5.43 -17.15
CA ASP A 290 -9.68 5.41 -17.23
C ASP A 290 -10.30 4.26 -16.41
N GLY A 291 -11.55 4.48 -15.99
CA GLY A 291 -12.31 3.53 -15.18
C GLY A 291 -11.99 3.54 -13.69
N TYR A 292 -12.24 2.40 -13.03
CA TYR A 292 -12.23 2.26 -11.58
C TYR A 292 -11.49 1.00 -11.15
N LEU A 293 -10.40 1.11 -10.39
CA LEU A 293 -9.75 -0.03 -9.77
C LEU A 293 -10.35 -0.28 -8.38
N VAL A 294 -10.82 -1.50 -8.16
CA VAL A 294 -11.29 -1.97 -6.85
C VAL A 294 -10.51 -3.23 -6.51
N ALA A 295 -9.69 -3.19 -5.46
CA ALA A 295 -8.92 -4.34 -5.03
C ALA A 295 -9.33 -4.80 -3.62
N GLY A 296 -9.76 -6.05 -3.52
CA GLY A 296 -10.27 -6.67 -2.29
C GLY A 296 -11.72 -7.12 -2.41
N THR A 297 -12.34 -7.40 -1.26
CA THR A 297 -13.76 -7.81 -1.20
C THR A 297 -14.63 -6.58 -1.48
N PRO A 298 -15.46 -6.57 -2.53
CA PRO A 298 -16.28 -5.40 -2.84
C PRO A 298 -17.41 -5.27 -1.81
N VAL A 299 -17.82 -4.04 -1.52
CA VAL A 299 -18.92 -3.75 -0.59
C VAL A 299 -19.97 -2.84 -1.23
N ASN A 300 -21.19 -2.86 -0.68
CA ASN A 300 -22.24 -1.90 -1.02
C ASN A 300 -22.07 -0.59 -0.23
N ALA A 301 -22.95 0.39 -0.46
CA ALA A 301 -22.94 1.69 0.24
C ALA A 301 -23.10 1.59 1.78
N ALA A 302 -23.59 0.45 2.31
CA ALA A 302 -23.68 0.19 3.74
C ALA A 302 -22.43 -0.53 4.30
N GLY A 303 -21.38 -0.74 3.48
CA GLY A 303 -20.18 -1.48 3.87
C GLY A 303 -20.38 -2.99 3.96
N THR A 304 -21.47 -3.53 3.43
CA THR A 304 -21.71 -4.99 3.43
C THR A 304 -21.06 -5.64 2.22
N PRO A 305 -20.32 -6.76 2.39
CA PRO A 305 -19.72 -7.52 1.29
C PRO A 305 -20.74 -7.92 0.21
N ILE A 306 -20.36 -7.77 -1.05
CA ILE A 306 -21.12 -8.17 -2.23
C ILE A 306 -20.28 -9.10 -3.12
N ALA A 307 -20.92 -9.80 -4.06
CA ALA A 307 -20.23 -10.80 -4.89
C ALA A 307 -19.34 -10.16 -5.97
N GLN A 308 -19.70 -8.97 -6.45
CA GLN A 308 -19.00 -8.22 -7.49
C GLN A 308 -19.20 -6.72 -7.26
N PRO A 309 -18.23 -5.84 -7.62
CA PRO A 309 -18.39 -4.39 -7.47
C PRO A 309 -19.47 -3.84 -8.41
N ALA A 310 -20.08 -2.73 -8.00
CA ALA A 310 -20.98 -1.95 -8.86
C ALA A 310 -20.21 -1.29 -10.01
N VAL A 311 -20.89 -1.03 -11.14
CA VAL A 311 -20.35 -0.30 -12.29
C VAL A 311 -21.23 0.93 -12.56
N PRO A 312 -20.77 2.16 -12.30
CA PRO A 312 -19.52 2.51 -11.60
C PRO A 312 -19.61 2.25 -10.08
N PRO A 313 -18.46 2.00 -9.40
CA PRO A 313 -18.39 1.89 -7.96
C PRO A 313 -18.30 3.27 -7.30
N SER A 314 -18.70 3.36 -6.03
CA SER A 314 -18.45 4.55 -5.23
C SER A 314 -17.06 4.45 -4.61
N ILE A 315 -16.12 5.29 -5.07
CA ILE A 315 -14.77 5.38 -4.51
C ILE A 315 -14.60 6.74 -3.79
N PRO A 316 -14.20 6.72 -2.51
CA PRO A 316 -13.88 5.54 -1.67
C PRO A 316 -15.14 4.81 -1.16
N GLY A 317 -14.96 3.61 -0.59
CA GLY A 317 -16.03 2.75 -0.06
C GLY A 317 -16.47 1.63 -0.98
N ALA A 318 -15.68 1.29 -1.99
CA ALA A 318 -15.94 0.21 -2.94
C ALA A 318 -15.43 -1.15 -2.45
N CYS A 319 -14.48 -1.20 -1.51
CA CYS A 319 -13.97 -2.43 -0.92
C CYS A 319 -14.00 -2.43 0.62
N ASP A 320 -13.97 -3.64 1.20
CA ASP A 320 -14.09 -3.90 2.62
C ASP A 320 -12.86 -3.42 3.40
N ASN A 321 -13.07 -2.47 4.29
CA ASN A 321 -11.99 -1.76 4.95
C ASN A 321 -11.54 -2.49 6.23
N PRO A 322 -10.25 -2.87 6.37
CA PRO A 322 -9.75 -3.56 7.56
C PRO A 322 -9.78 -2.73 8.85
N ILE A 323 -10.01 -1.40 8.81
CA ILE A 323 -10.25 -0.58 10.01
C ILE A 323 -11.66 -0.79 10.56
N ASN A 324 -12.64 -0.99 9.67
CA ASN A 324 -14.05 -1.05 10.03
C ASN A 324 -14.54 -2.48 10.23
N ASN A 325 -13.84 -3.47 9.66
CA ASN A 325 -14.25 -4.86 9.68
C ASN A 325 -13.06 -5.79 9.98
N ALA A 326 -13.09 -6.45 11.13
CA ALA A 326 -12.10 -7.44 11.52
C ALA A 326 -12.14 -8.75 10.69
N ASN A 327 -13.11 -8.90 9.80
CA ASN A 327 -13.17 -10.00 8.83
C ASN A 327 -12.84 -9.54 7.40
N ALA A 328 -12.34 -8.31 7.21
CA ALA A 328 -12.01 -7.80 5.89
C ALA A 328 -10.94 -8.67 5.23
N VAL A 329 -11.27 -9.20 4.05
CA VAL A 329 -10.34 -9.94 3.18
C VAL A 329 -10.05 -9.07 1.97
N GLY A 330 -8.79 -8.67 1.84
CA GLY A 330 -8.32 -7.74 0.83
C GLY A 330 -7.23 -8.34 -0.05
N VAL A 331 -6.40 -7.46 -0.60
CA VAL A 331 -5.25 -7.81 -1.43
C VAL A 331 -3.94 -7.44 -0.73
N GLN A 332 -2.86 -8.03 -1.22
CA GLN A 332 -1.53 -7.43 -1.11
C GLN A 332 -0.95 -7.30 -2.52
N PHE A 333 -0.71 -6.08 -2.96
CA PHE A 333 -0.02 -5.77 -4.20
C PHE A 333 1.47 -5.66 -3.93
N ILE A 334 2.24 -6.64 -4.37
CA ILE A 334 3.68 -6.72 -4.21
C ILE A 334 4.33 -6.26 -5.51
N PHE A 335 5.20 -5.26 -5.44
CA PHE A 335 5.96 -4.75 -6.58
C PHE A 335 7.42 -5.17 -6.48
N GLY A 336 7.89 -5.91 -7.49
CA GLY A 336 9.28 -6.34 -7.64
C GLY A 336 10.05 -5.52 -8.68
N GLY A 337 11.38 -5.57 -8.60
CA GLY A 337 12.25 -4.90 -9.57
C GLY A 337 12.04 -3.38 -9.60
N ASP A 338 11.90 -2.82 -10.80
CA ASP A 338 11.61 -1.41 -11.05
C ASP A 338 10.16 -1.13 -11.46
N SER A 339 9.25 -2.07 -11.14
CA SER A 339 7.82 -1.98 -11.42
C SER A 339 7.18 -0.78 -10.72
N GLN A 340 6.34 -0.05 -11.45
CA GLN A 340 5.67 1.16 -10.96
C GLN A 340 4.16 1.13 -11.22
N LEU A 341 3.40 1.79 -10.35
CA LEU A 341 1.96 2.05 -10.50
C LEU A 341 1.71 3.56 -10.60
N ILE A 342 1.03 3.98 -11.66
CA ILE A 342 0.56 5.36 -11.83
C ILE A 342 -0.96 5.37 -11.92
N VAL A 343 -1.59 6.10 -11.02
CA VAL A 343 -3.01 6.48 -11.14
C VAL A 343 -3.04 7.83 -11.85
N GLY A 344 -3.47 7.83 -13.12
CA GLY A 344 -3.62 9.01 -13.98
C GLY A 344 -5.01 9.62 -13.82
N SER A 345 -5.83 9.61 -14.86
CA SER A 345 -7.20 10.17 -14.86
C SER A 345 -8.28 9.17 -14.39
N ALA A 346 -7.94 8.26 -13.48
CA ALA A 346 -8.81 7.18 -12.99
C ALA A 346 -9.02 7.19 -11.47
N GLN A 347 -9.94 6.35 -10.99
CA GLN A 347 -10.19 6.16 -9.55
C GLN A 347 -9.70 4.78 -9.11
N ALA A 348 -9.05 4.68 -7.96
CA ALA A 348 -8.49 3.43 -7.44
C ALA A 348 -8.66 3.35 -5.93
N GLU A 349 -9.17 2.21 -5.45
CA GLU A 349 -9.24 1.87 -4.04
C GLU A 349 -8.68 0.46 -3.80
N ILE A 350 -7.69 0.37 -2.90
CA ILE A 350 -6.97 -0.88 -2.59
C ILE A 350 -7.17 -1.21 -1.12
N CYS A 351 -7.89 -2.29 -0.82
CA CYS A 351 -8.11 -2.75 0.55
C CYS A 351 -7.19 -3.92 0.91
N GLY A 352 -6.51 -3.82 2.06
CA GLY A 352 -5.70 -4.89 2.64
C GLY A 352 -6.52 -5.87 3.48
N SER A 353 -5.95 -7.05 3.74
CA SER A 353 -6.57 -8.05 4.63
C SER A 353 -6.32 -7.72 6.10
N TYR A 354 -7.37 -7.76 6.93
CA TYR A 354 -7.18 -7.63 8.37
C TYR A 354 -6.46 -8.86 8.94
N HIS A 355 -5.53 -8.62 9.86
CA HIS A 355 -4.89 -9.66 10.65
C HIS A 355 -4.84 -9.24 12.11
N THR A 356 -4.84 -10.22 13.02
CA THR A 356 -4.77 -9.95 14.47
C THR A 356 -3.34 -9.69 14.94
N ASN A 357 -2.32 -10.12 14.19
CA ASN A 357 -0.92 -10.13 14.62
C ASN A 357 0.07 -9.45 13.65
N LYS A 358 -0.41 -8.88 12.54
CA LYS A 358 0.40 -8.11 11.58
C LYS A 358 -0.43 -7.01 10.95
N ALA A 359 0.21 -5.94 10.52
CA ALA A 359 -0.47 -4.85 9.85
C ALA A 359 -1.13 -5.32 8.53
N PRO A 360 -2.29 -4.76 8.14
CA PRO A 360 -2.96 -5.10 6.89
C PRO A 360 -2.24 -4.42 5.72
N VAL A 361 -1.11 -4.98 5.28
CA VAL A 361 -0.30 -4.40 4.20
C VAL A 361 -0.99 -4.62 2.85
N ALA A 362 -1.46 -3.53 2.24
CA ALA A 362 -2.18 -3.52 0.96
C ALA A 362 -1.23 -3.32 -0.22
N VAL A 363 -0.18 -2.51 -0.05
CA VAL A 363 0.85 -2.25 -1.05
C VAL A 363 2.21 -2.55 -0.44
N TYR A 364 3.01 -3.37 -1.12
CA TYR A 364 4.31 -3.86 -0.66
C TYR A 364 5.38 -3.65 -1.74
N GLY A 365 6.43 -2.90 -1.44
CA GLY A 365 7.65 -2.84 -2.26
C GLY A 365 8.61 -3.95 -1.85
N GLN A 366 8.87 -4.89 -2.75
CA GLN A 366 9.64 -6.10 -2.45
C GLN A 366 11.05 -5.73 -1.94
N THR A 367 11.47 -6.29 -0.80
CA THR A 367 12.71 -5.88 -0.12
C THR A 367 13.88 -6.83 -0.39
N THR A 368 13.60 -8.08 -0.69
CA THR A 368 14.58 -9.17 -0.87
C THR A 368 14.33 -9.96 -2.13
N GLY A 369 15.33 -10.76 -2.52
CA GLY A 369 15.29 -11.62 -3.70
C GLY A 369 15.93 -10.99 -4.94
N ALA A 370 16.28 -11.82 -5.91
CA ALA A 370 17.03 -11.43 -7.10
C ALA A 370 16.68 -12.35 -8.27
N ASP A 371 16.96 -11.88 -9.49
CA ASP A 371 17.03 -12.73 -10.67
C ASP A 371 18.25 -13.65 -10.56
N SER A 372 18.01 -14.95 -10.43
CA SER A 372 19.07 -15.95 -10.34
C SER A 372 18.93 -16.96 -11.48
N PRO A 373 19.90 -17.05 -12.42
CA PRO A 373 19.87 -18.04 -13.48
C PRO A 373 19.91 -19.46 -12.93
N VAL A 374 19.05 -20.33 -13.46
CA VAL A 374 19.13 -21.78 -13.32
C VAL A 374 19.85 -22.32 -14.55
N ALA A 375 20.90 -23.11 -14.33
CA ALA A 375 21.70 -23.71 -15.39
C ALA A 375 21.66 -25.25 -15.31
N TRP A 376 21.23 -25.88 -16.39
CA TRP A 376 21.33 -27.31 -16.64
C TRP A 376 22.47 -27.56 -17.61
N THR A 377 23.69 -27.56 -17.09
CA THR A 377 24.94 -27.67 -17.86
C THR A 377 25.82 -28.79 -17.30
N GLY A 378 26.79 -29.27 -18.07
CA GLY A 378 27.77 -30.27 -17.62
C GLY A 378 27.10 -31.58 -17.22
N SER A 379 27.29 -32.01 -15.97
CA SER A 379 26.68 -33.24 -15.43
C SER A 379 25.17 -33.13 -15.24
N ASN A 380 24.64 -31.91 -15.12
CA ASN A 380 23.21 -31.64 -14.91
C ASN A 380 22.48 -31.27 -16.21
N ALA A 381 23.16 -31.38 -17.36
CA ALA A 381 22.55 -31.15 -18.67
C ALA A 381 21.46 -32.19 -18.96
N LEU A 382 20.53 -31.85 -19.85
CA LEU A 382 19.52 -32.80 -20.30
C LEU A 382 20.19 -33.85 -21.19
N THR A 383 20.00 -35.12 -20.85
CA THR A 383 20.48 -36.27 -21.62
C THR A 383 19.30 -37.05 -22.19
N MET A 384 19.57 -37.90 -23.18
CA MET A 384 18.55 -38.83 -23.68
C MET A 384 18.17 -39.87 -22.62
N SER A 385 16.91 -40.32 -22.66
CA SER A 385 16.44 -41.49 -21.89
C SER A 385 16.02 -42.66 -22.79
N GLY A 386 16.04 -42.48 -24.12
CA GLY A 386 15.74 -43.57 -25.06
C GLY A 386 16.09 -43.24 -26.51
N VAL A 387 16.15 -44.28 -27.35
CA VAL A 387 16.34 -44.18 -28.80
C VAL A 387 15.00 -44.44 -29.46
N SER A 388 14.49 -43.50 -30.27
CA SER A 388 13.22 -43.71 -30.99
C SER A 388 13.40 -44.31 -32.37
N ASP A 389 14.57 -44.09 -32.99
CA ASP A 389 14.93 -44.70 -34.26
C ASP A 389 16.46 -44.85 -34.30
N THR A 390 16.95 -46.08 -34.44
CA THR A 390 18.38 -46.36 -34.52
C THR A 390 18.96 -45.90 -35.86
N GLY A 391 18.12 -45.76 -36.89
CA GLY A 391 18.53 -45.51 -38.27
C GLY A 391 19.68 -46.43 -38.69
N ASP A 392 20.79 -45.84 -39.11
CA ASP A 392 21.98 -46.55 -39.60
C ASP A 392 23.02 -46.82 -38.49
N PHE A 393 22.78 -46.34 -37.27
CA PHE A 393 23.72 -46.48 -36.15
C PHE A 393 23.49 -47.77 -35.37
N THR A 394 24.59 -48.44 -35.06
CA THR A 394 24.65 -49.57 -34.11
C THR A 394 24.94 -49.05 -32.70
N ASN A 395 24.44 -49.76 -31.69
CA ASN A 395 24.60 -49.40 -30.27
C ASN A 395 24.15 -47.96 -29.93
N ALA A 396 23.10 -47.46 -30.58
CA ALA A 396 22.57 -46.10 -30.39
C ALA A 396 22.28 -45.73 -28.91
N GLY A 397 22.05 -46.71 -28.04
CA GLY A 397 21.86 -46.49 -26.61
C GLY A 397 23.09 -45.94 -25.88
N TRP A 398 24.31 -46.10 -26.42
CA TRP A 398 25.53 -45.59 -25.80
C TRP A 398 25.63 -44.06 -25.83
N ILE A 399 24.81 -43.37 -26.65
CA ILE A 399 24.75 -41.89 -26.73
C ILE A 399 24.31 -41.23 -25.40
N SER A 400 23.79 -42.01 -24.44
CA SER A 400 23.20 -41.47 -23.19
C SER A 400 24.18 -40.77 -22.25
N GLN A 401 25.47 -41.07 -22.32
CA GLN A 401 26.46 -40.54 -21.39
C GLN A 401 27.85 -40.49 -22.02
N THR A 402 28.71 -39.61 -21.50
CA THR A 402 30.10 -39.49 -21.96
C THR A 402 30.95 -40.51 -21.21
N ASP A 403 31.13 -41.72 -21.76
CA ASP A 403 31.88 -42.81 -21.11
C ASP A 403 32.94 -43.46 -22.02
N GLY A 404 33.06 -42.98 -23.27
CA GLY A 404 33.98 -43.51 -24.27
C GLY A 404 33.39 -44.65 -25.09
N GLN A 405 32.13 -45.04 -24.86
CA GLN A 405 31.38 -45.97 -25.70
C GLN A 405 30.58 -45.18 -26.74
N SER A 406 30.85 -45.41 -28.03
CA SER A 406 30.18 -44.67 -29.10
C SER A 406 29.18 -45.51 -29.89
N ALA A 407 28.01 -44.95 -30.16
CA ALA A 407 27.17 -45.42 -31.25
C ALA A 407 27.92 -45.25 -32.56
N THR A 408 27.85 -46.24 -33.45
CA THR A 408 28.66 -46.23 -34.67
C THR A 408 27.86 -46.50 -35.93
N TRP A 409 28.20 -45.77 -36.99
CA TRP A 409 27.72 -46.03 -38.35
C TRP A 409 28.93 -46.26 -39.27
N THR A 410 28.98 -47.43 -39.89
CA THR A 410 30.07 -47.79 -40.81
C THR A 410 29.65 -47.52 -42.26
N LYS A 411 30.41 -46.66 -42.94
CA LYS A 411 30.29 -46.41 -44.36
C LYS A 411 31.40 -47.10 -45.14
N THR A 412 31.04 -47.90 -46.13
CA THR A 412 31.97 -48.77 -46.88
C THR A 412 32.30 -48.30 -48.30
N GLY A 413 31.53 -47.36 -48.88
CA GLY A 413 31.69 -46.87 -50.26
C GLY A 413 32.24 -45.45 -50.38
N SER A 414 32.51 -44.99 -51.61
CA SER A 414 32.99 -43.62 -51.94
C SER A 414 31.90 -42.68 -52.45
N ASN A 415 30.65 -43.13 -52.52
CA ASN A 415 29.49 -42.28 -52.81
C ASN A 415 29.10 -41.46 -51.58
N GLN A 416 28.36 -40.36 -51.77
CA GLN A 416 27.78 -39.63 -50.64
C GLN A 416 26.66 -40.46 -50.02
N GLN A 417 26.71 -40.65 -48.71
CA GLN A 417 25.64 -41.30 -47.93
C GLN A 417 25.40 -40.52 -46.64
N THR A 418 24.19 -40.61 -46.11
CA THR A 418 23.81 -39.97 -44.86
C THR A 418 23.37 -41.04 -43.87
N GLY A 419 24.09 -41.16 -42.76
CA GLY A 419 23.68 -41.98 -41.61
C GLY A 419 22.90 -41.15 -40.61
N LYS A 420 21.84 -41.70 -40.04
CA LYS A 420 21.00 -41.01 -39.05
C LYS A 420 20.73 -41.82 -37.80
N VAL A 421 20.54 -41.15 -36.68
CA VAL A 421 20.03 -41.71 -35.42
C VAL A 421 19.12 -40.69 -34.73
N VAL A 422 18.00 -41.15 -34.16
CA VAL A 422 17.04 -40.30 -33.44
C VAL A 422 16.98 -40.72 -31.99
N VAL A 423 17.41 -39.82 -31.12
CA VAL A 423 17.40 -39.98 -29.67
C VAL A 423 16.35 -39.07 -29.03
N THR A 424 15.81 -39.50 -27.89
CA THR A 424 14.65 -38.88 -27.24
C THR A 424 14.83 -38.84 -25.73
N GLY A 425 13.93 -38.13 -25.04
CA GLY A 425 13.90 -38.14 -23.59
C GLY A 425 14.69 -37.03 -22.92
N TYR A 426 15.04 -35.97 -23.67
CA TYR A 426 15.62 -34.73 -23.13
C TYR A 426 14.55 -33.96 -22.36
N GLN A 427 14.19 -34.48 -21.19
CA GLN A 427 13.14 -33.98 -20.33
C GLN A 427 13.74 -33.27 -19.12
N PRO A 428 13.27 -32.04 -18.80
CA PRO A 428 13.56 -31.38 -17.54
C PRO A 428 13.26 -32.25 -16.31
N THR A 429 14.20 -32.32 -15.37
CA THR A 429 13.99 -33.01 -14.07
C THR A 429 12.96 -32.29 -13.21
N THR A 430 12.89 -30.95 -13.33
CA THR A 430 11.82 -30.12 -12.80
C THR A 430 11.20 -29.29 -13.93
N PRO A 431 9.87 -29.16 -14.01
CA PRO A 431 9.23 -28.34 -15.03
C PRO A 431 9.74 -26.89 -14.97
N ILE A 432 10.05 -26.31 -16.12
CA ILE A 432 10.38 -24.88 -16.22
C ILE A 432 9.10 -24.09 -15.91
N PRO A 433 9.09 -23.19 -14.90
CA PRO A 433 7.92 -22.38 -14.60
C PRO A 433 7.54 -21.47 -15.76
N ALA A 434 6.25 -21.31 -16.03
CA ALA A 434 5.76 -20.36 -17.03
C ALA A 434 6.18 -18.92 -16.66
N GLY A 435 6.58 -18.14 -17.66
CA GLY A 435 7.21 -16.83 -17.50
C GLY A 435 8.74 -16.86 -17.50
N SER A 436 9.37 -18.03 -17.52
CA SER A 436 10.84 -18.12 -17.55
C SER A 436 11.42 -17.51 -18.82
N ILE A 437 12.58 -16.86 -18.71
CA ILE A 437 13.33 -16.30 -19.83
C ILE A 437 14.54 -17.19 -20.08
N LEU A 438 14.54 -17.91 -21.21
CA LEU A 438 15.70 -18.67 -21.65
C LEU A 438 16.81 -17.71 -22.08
N THR A 439 18.02 -17.85 -21.52
CA THR A 439 19.16 -16.95 -21.80
C THR A 439 20.28 -17.65 -22.58
N SER A 440 20.32 -18.98 -22.56
CA SER A 440 21.26 -19.80 -23.34
C SER A 440 20.65 -21.17 -23.60
N ALA A 441 20.88 -21.71 -24.80
CA ALA A 441 20.68 -23.12 -25.09
C ALA A 441 21.81 -23.62 -26.00
N LYS A 442 22.49 -24.68 -25.58
CA LYS A 442 23.61 -25.27 -26.32
C LYS A 442 23.39 -26.76 -26.45
N MET A 443 23.77 -27.31 -27.59
CA MET A 443 23.86 -28.75 -27.79
C MET A 443 25.33 -29.14 -27.77
N VAL A 444 25.69 -30.03 -26.86
CA VAL A 444 27.05 -30.54 -26.70
C VAL A 444 27.10 -31.95 -27.28
N ALA A 445 27.86 -32.12 -28.35
CA ALA A 445 28.05 -33.41 -29.02
C ALA A 445 29.49 -33.90 -28.80
N VAL A 446 29.64 -35.17 -28.45
CA VAL A 446 30.93 -35.85 -28.44
C VAL A 446 30.93 -36.82 -29.62
N HIS A 447 31.68 -36.50 -30.68
CA HIS A 447 31.62 -37.24 -31.95
C HIS A 447 32.94 -37.22 -32.73
N GLY A 448 33.05 -38.07 -33.76
CA GLY A 448 34.18 -38.05 -34.67
C GLY A 448 34.18 -39.20 -35.67
N ASN A 449 34.96 -39.07 -36.74
CA ASN A 449 35.04 -40.06 -37.81
C ASN A 449 36.44 -40.70 -37.89
N THR A 450 36.52 -42.02 -38.10
CA THR A 450 37.82 -42.71 -38.17
C THR A 450 38.64 -42.38 -39.43
N ALA A 451 38.04 -41.75 -40.45
CA ALA A 451 38.76 -41.34 -41.65
C ALA A 451 39.26 -39.90 -41.60
N GLY A 452 38.63 -39.03 -40.79
CA GLY A 452 38.96 -37.61 -40.66
C GLY A 452 38.75 -36.80 -41.95
N SER A 453 37.73 -35.95 -41.98
CA SER A 453 37.39 -35.14 -43.14
C SER A 453 36.75 -33.82 -42.73
N THR A 454 37.27 -32.71 -43.26
CA THR A 454 36.65 -31.38 -43.13
C THR A 454 35.55 -31.13 -44.16
N LEU A 455 35.27 -32.12 -45.02
CA LEU A 455 34.23 -32.05 -46.06
C LEU A 455 32.94 -32.76 -45.63
N ASP A 456 32.92 -33.33 -44.43
CA ASP A 456 31.77 -34.01 -43.87
C ASP A 456 30.72 -33.00 -43.45
N THR A 457 29.45 -33.30 -43.71
CA THR A 457 28.34 -32.45 -43.28
C THR A 457 27.64 -33.12 -42.11
N LEU A 458 27.96 -32.65 -40.91
CA LEU A 458 27.40 -33.11 -39.65
C LEU A 458 26.32 -32.13 -39.17
N SER A 459 25.21 -32.66 -38.66
CA SER A 459 24.12 -31.82 -38.18
C SER A 459 23.29 -32.50 -37.11
N VAL A 460 22.64 -31.68 -36.28
CA VAL A 460 21.66 -32.12 -35.29
C VAL A 460 20.37 -31.35 -35.50
N GLN A 461 19.27 -32.08 -35.70
CA GLN A 461 17.93 -31.51 -35.69
C GLN A 461 17.37 -31.57 -34.27
N VAL A 462 17.03 -30.40 -33.73
CA VAL A 462 16.35 -30.24 -32.44
C VAL A 462 14.85 -30.23 -32.70
N SER A 463 14.11 -31.17 -32.12
CA SER A 463 12.67 -31.33 -32.29
C SER A 463 11.96 -31.33 -30.94
N PRO A 464 11.70 -30.14 -30.36
CA PRO A 464 11.00 -30.05 -29.08
C PRO A 464 9.51 -30.36 -29.24
N THR A 465 8.93 -31.05 -28.27
CA THR A 465 7.49 -31.39 -28.30
C THR A 465 6.64 -30.12 -28.21
N GLY A 466 5.70 -29.95 -29.13
CA GLY A 466 4.87 -28.75 -29.23
C GLY A 466 5.54 -27.56 -29.93
N GLY A 467 6.78 -27.71 -30.41
CA GLY A 467 7.50 -26.72 -31.22
C GLY A 467 7.81 -27.20 -32.63
N THR A 468 8.36 -26.30 -33.44
CA THR A 468 8.78 -26.60 -34.81
C THR A 468 10.24 -27.11 -34.81
N PRO A 469 10.54 -28.25 -35.45
CA PRO A 469 11.91 -28.74 -35.58
C PRO A 469 12.82 -27.78 -36.33
N TYR A 470 14.09 -27.72 -35.93
CA TYR A 470 15.12 -26.94 -36.59
C TYR A 470 16.47 -27.64 -36.54
N THR A 471 17.37 -27.33 -37.47
CA THR A 471 18.66 -28.02 -37.62
C THR A 471 19.82 -27.07 -37.43
N VAL A 472 20.84 -27.53 -36.69
CA VAL A 472 22.13 -26.85 -36.55
C VAL A 472 23.25 -27.73 -37.11
N THR A 473 24.30 -27.10 -37.63
CA THR A 473 25.49 -27.79 -38.15
C THR A 473 26.50 -28.04 -37.04
N LEU A 474 27.13 -29.20 -37.06
CA LEU A 474 28.26 -29.54 -36.20
C LEU A 474 29.58 -29.34 -36.98
N PRO A 475 30.67 -28.94 -36.30
CA PRO A 475 32.00 -28.94 -36.90
C PRO A 475 32.42 -30.33 -37.40
N SER A 476 33.28 -30.38 -38.40
CA SER A 476 33.90 -31.61 -38.90
C SER A 476 35.41 -31.45 -38.95
N TYR A 477 36.15 -32.50 -38.60
CA TYR A 477 37.60 -32.42 -38.40
C TYR A 477 38.36 -33.34 -39.34
N GLY A 478 39.51 -32.88 -39.84
CA GLY A 478 40.41 -33.64 -40.71
C GLY A 478 41.30 -34.65 -39.97
N ASP A 479 40.91 -35.08 -38.78
CA ASP A 479 41.62 -36.02 -37.93
C ASP A 479 40.71 -37.15 -37.45
N THR A 480 41.29 -38.16 -36.80
CA THR A 480 40.57 -39.36 -36.35
C THR A 480 40.19 -39.31 -34.86
N ALA A 481 40.34 -38.16 -34.20
CA ALA A 481 40.00 -38.02 -32.79
C ALA A 481 38.48 -37.90 -32.60
N VAL A 482 38.03 -38.11 -31.37
CA VAL A 482 36.67 -37.78 -30.96
C VAL A 482 36.72 -36.39 -30.31
N HIS A 483 35.94 -35.46 -30.84
CA HIS A 483 35.89 -34.07 -30.40
C HIS A 483 34.65 -33.83 -29.55
N THR A 484 34.72 -32.82 -28.69
CA THR A 484 33.57 -32.33 -27.92
C THR A 484 33.21 -30.95 -28.44
N ASP A 485 32.09 -30.85 -29.13
CA ASP A 485 31.61 -29.63 -29.77
C ASP A 485 30.40 -29.09 -29.04
N SER A 486 30.42 -27.79 -28.74
CA SER A 486 29.30 -27.06 -28.15
C SER A 486 28.73 -26.09 -29.19
N VAL A 487 27.54 -26.39 -29.71
CA VAL A 487 26.87 -25.57 -30.72
C VAL A 487 25.67 -24.84 -30.12
N ASP A 488 25.48 -23.58 -30.51
CA ASP A 488 24.34 -22.77 -30.10
C ASP A 488 23.04 -23.30 -30.76
N VAL A 489 22.04 -23.61 -29.93
CA VAL A 489 20.70 -24.03 -30.36
C VAL A 489 19.62 -23.09 -29.81
N PHE A 490 19.98 -21.93 -29.27
CA PHE A 490 19.09 -20.97 -28.65
C PHE A 490 18.13 -20.32 -29.64
N GLN A 491 18.58 -20.08 -30.88
CA GLN A 491 17.85 -19.31 -31.91
C GLN A 491 17.41 -17.91 -31.44
N GLY A 492 18.09 -17.38 -30.42
CA GLY A 492 17.76 -16.10 -29.79
C GLY A 492 16.57 -16.19 -28.82
N LEU A 493 16.23 -15.02 -28.27
CA LEU A 493 15.25 -14.86 -27.20
C LEU A 493 13.82 -15.27 -27.56
N THR A 494 13.48 -15.35 -28.84
CA THR A 494 12.17 -15.79 -29.35
C THR A 494 12.22 -17.13 -30.08
N GLY A 495 13.33 -17.87 -29.95
CA GLY A 495 13.51 -19.21 -30.51
C GLY A 495 12.50 -20.24 -29.99
N GLN A 496 12.43 -21.40 -30.64
CA GLN A 496 11.43 -22.43 -30.31
C GLN A 496 11.55 -22.94 -28.86
N LEU A 497 12.78 -23.17 -28.38
CA LEU A 497 13.02 -23.56 -26.99
C LEU A 497 12.66 -22.44 -26.01
N ALA A 498 12.94 -21.18 -26.36
CA ALA A 498 12.62 -20.03 -25.53
C ALA A 498 11.10 -19.83 -25.38
N GLN A 499 10.34 -20.00 -26.48
CA GLN A 499 8.87 -19.94 -26.47
C GLN A 499 8.27 -21.01 -25.56
N LEU A 500 8.72 -22.27 -25.68
CA LEU A 500 8.23 -23.37 -24.86
C LEU A 500 8.63 -23.24 -23.39
N ALA A 501 9.84 -22.74 -23.11
CA ALA A 501 10.28 -22.43 -21.76
C ALA A 501 9.44 -21.31 -21.12
N ASN A 502 9.15 -20.24 -21.86
CA ASN A 502 8.30 -19.15 -21.38
C ASN A 502 6.85 -19.58 -21.17
N ALA A 503 6.31 -20.44 -22.03
CA ALA A 503 4.98 -21.02 -21.84
C ALA A 503 4.92 -22.04 -20.68
N GLY A 504 6.07 -22.52 -20.18
CA GLY A 504 6.14 -23.59 -19.19
C GLY A 504 5.73 -24.96 -19.75
N THR A 505 5.81 -25.14 -21.07
CA THR A 505 5.35 -26.36 -21.79
C THR A 505 6.49 -27.19 -22.35
N LEU A 506 7.76 -26.79 -22.14
CA LEU A 506 8.93 -27.59 -22.51
C LEU A 506 8.96 -28.89 -21.70
N SER A 507 8.56 -30.00 -22.34
CA SER A 507 8.38 -31.30 -21.71
C SER A 507 9.44 -32.32 -22.12
N THR A 508 9.57 -32.59 -23.41
CA THR A 508 10.64 -33.46 -23.94
C THR A 508 11.07 -32.99 -25.32
N THR A 509 12.36 -33.16 -25.63
CA THR A 509 12.95 -32.84 -26.92
C THR A 509 13.52 -34.11 -27.55
N LYS A 510 13.42 -34.22 -28.88
CA LYS A 510 14.13 -35.24 -29.66
C LYS A 510 15.30 -34.59 -30.38
N LEU A 511 16.43 -35.30 -30.45
CA LEU A 511 17.57 -34.89 -31.25
C LEU A 511 17.80 -35.93 -32.34
N THR A 512 17.89 -35.47 -33.59
CA THR A 512 18.26 -36.32 -34.72
C THR A 512 19.67 -35.94 -35.15
N TYR A 513 20.63 -36.83 -34.91
CA TYR A 513 21.99 -36.67 -35.43
C TYR A 513 22.06 -37.20 -36.86
N SER A 514 22.70 -36.45 -37.76
CA SER A 514 22.87 -36.83 -39.16
C SER A 514 24.30 -36.54 -39.62
N ALA A 515 24.98 -37.57 -40.13
CA ALA A 515 26.30 -37.47 -40.72
C ALA A 515 26.23 -37.77 -42.21
N THR A 516 26.53 -36.79 -43.06
CA THR A 516 26.63 -36.97 -44.51
C THR A 516 28.09 -36.97 -44.94
N VAL A 517 28.58 -38.14 -45.37
CA VAL A 517 30.01 -38.36 -45.62
C VAL A 517 30.26 -38.99 -47.00
N LYS A 518 31.42 -38.71 -47.62
CA LYS A 518 31.78 -39.16 -48.99
C LYS A 518 32.89 -40.20 -49.05
N HIS A 519 33.61 -40.45 -47.97
CA HIS A 519 34.65 -41.49 -47.89
C HIS A 519 34.16 -42.70 -47.10
N ALA A 520 34.91 -43.80 -47.14
CA ALA A 520 34.72 -44.91 -46.22
C ALA A 520 35.24 -44.53 -44.82
N GLY A 521 34.63 -45.06 -43.77
CA GLY A 521 34.98 -44.72 -42.39
C GLY A 521 33.89 -45.12 -41.41
N ILE A 522 34.17 -44.98 -40.12
CA ILE A 522 33.22 -45.22 -39.03
C ILE A 522 32.92 -43.88 -38.37
N GLU A 523 31.68 -43.43 -38.49
CA GLU A 523 31.17 -42.31 -37.72
C GLU A 523 30.88 -42.76 -36.29
N ARG A 524 31.29 -41.99 -35.30
CA ARG A 524 31.13 -42.30 -33.88
C ARG A 524 30.44 -41.14 -33.18
N VAL A 525 29.42 -41.45 -32.38
CA VAL A 525 28.76 -40.51 -31.48
C VAL A 525 28.73 -41.13 -30.09
N ASP A 526 29.45 -40.50 -29.16
CA ASP A 526 29.57 -40.92 -27.75
C ASP A 526 28.48 -40.27 -26.91
N SER A 527 28.22 -38.97 -27.07
CA SER A 527 27.11 -38.35 -26.34
C SER A 527 26.50 -37.14 -27.04
N LEU A 528 25.22 -36.91 -26.77
CA LEU A 528 24.48 -35.71 -27.17
C LEU A 528 23.77 -35.16 -25.94
N LYS A 529 24.15 -33.96 -25.49
CA LYS A 529 23.57 -33.27 -24.34
C LYS A 529 22.91 -31.97 -24.76
N LEU A 530 21.81 -31.61 -24.12
CA LEU A 530 21.17 -30.31 -24.28
C LEU A 530 21.35 -29.51 -22.99
N GLU A 531 22.14 -28.46 -23.08
CA GLU A 531 22.41 -27.53 -21.99
C GLU A 531 21.49 -26.31 -22.09
N LEU A 532 20.82 -25.96 -20.99
CA LEU A 532 19.90 -24.83 -20.92
C LEU A 532 20.26 -23.93 -19.74
N THR A 533 20.23 -22.62 -19.94
CA THR A 533 20.27 -21.63 -18.86
C THR A 533 19.07 -20.71 -19.00
N PHE A 534 18.30 -20.54 -17.92
CA PHE A 534 17.10 -19.70 -17.92
C PHE A 534 16.92 -18.95 -16.60
N LEU A 535 16.19 -17.85 -16.65
CA LEU A 535 15.77 -17.06 -15.49
C LEU A 535 14.32 -17.43 -15.15
N PRO A 536 14.05 -18.18 -14.08
CA PRO A 536 12.68 -18.42 -13.63
C PRO A 536 12.07 -17.14 -13.03
N PRO A 537 10.73 -17.00 -12.98
CA PRO A 537 10.09 -15.96 -12.19
C PRO A 537 10.47 -16.10 -10.71
N THR A 538 11.00 -15.04 -10.13
CA THR A 538 11.37 -14.96 -8.71
C THR A 538 10.82 -13.67 -8.10
N LEU A 539 10.73 -13.63 -6.77
CA LEU A 539 10.55 -12.36 -6.06
C LEU A 539 11.85 -11.57 -6.19
N ARG A 540 11.79 -10.38 -6.79
CA ARG A 540 12.94 -9.49 -6.99
C ARG A 540 12.83 -8.31 -6.04
N ALA A 541 13.89 -8.04 -5.30
CA ALA A 541 13.98 -6.81 -4.52
C ALA A 541 13.79 -5.59 -5.43
N SER A 542 13.21 -4.54 -4.86
CA SER A 542 13.09 -3.22 -5.49
C SER A 542 14.46 -2.79 -6.00
N SER A 543 14.55 -2.43 -7.27
CA SER A 543 15.78 -2.13 -7.98
C SER A 543 15.58 -1.00 -8.99
N GLY A 544 16.55 -0.75 -9.86
CA GLY A 544 16.46 0.31 -10.86
C GLY A 544 16.21 1.70 -10.26
N CYS A 545 15.40 2.51 -10.94
CA CYS A 545 15.19 3.89 -10.53
C CYS A 545 14.33 4.02 -9.26
N VAL A 546 13.41 3.08 -8.96
CA VAL A 546 12.54 3.19 -7.77
C VAL A 546 13.34 3.09 -6.47
N ALA A 547 14.42 2.30 -6.49
CA ALA A 547 15.33 2.11 -5.37
C ALA A 547 16.43 3.19 -5.27
N THR A 548 16.57 4.06 -6.27
CA THR A 548 17.68 5.03 -6.36
C THR A 548 17.30 6.37 -5.70
N GLY A 549 18.17 6.86 -4.82
CA GLY A 549 18.07 8.19 -4.22
C GLY A 549 19.16 9.14 -4.73
N PRO A 550 19.01 10.47 -4.58
CA PRO A 550 17.85 11.15 -4.00
C PRO A 550 16.65 11.20 -4.95
N TYR A 551 15.44 11.03 -4.43
CA TYR A 551 14.21 11.35 -5.16
C TYR A 551 14.02 12.86 -5.16
N MET A 552 13.99 13.45 -6.35
CA MET A 552 13.70 14.86 -6.55
C MET A 552 12.54 14.96 -7.53
N ARG A 553 11.51 15.70 -7.14
CA ARG A 553 10.38 16.01 -8.02
C ARG A 553 10.77 17.11 -9.02
N SER A 554 11.69 16.82 -9.94
CA SER A 554 12.06 17.72 -11.04
C SER A 554 11.81 17.03 -12.40
N GLY A 555 11.06 17.70 -13.27
CA GLY A 555 10.62 17.19 -14.58
C GLY A 555 9.29 16.41 -14.55
N GLY A 556 8.68 16.17 -15.72
CA GLY A 556 7.42 15.43 -15.86
C GLY A 556 7.55 13.93 -15.53
N HIS A 557 6.48 13.14 -15.67
CA HIS A 557 6.43 11.73 -15.24
C HIS A 557 7.55 10.82 -15.76
N SER A 558 8.16 11.14 -16.91
CA SER A 558 9.32 10.41 -17.43
C SER A 558 10.62 10.60 -16.63
N THR A 559 10.64 11.48 -15.62
CA THR A 559 11.78 11.73 -14.74
C THR A 559 11.49 11.45 -13.26
N THR A 560 10.23 11.18 -12.88
CA THR A 560 9.83 10.81 -11.51
C THR A 560 9.75 9.29 -11.39
N CYS A 561 10.65 8.67 -10.62
CA CYS A 561 10.65 7.21 -10.43
C CYS A 561 10.25 6.83 -9.00
N ALA A 562 8.94 6.95 -8.73
CA ALA A 562 8.31 6.51 -7.49
C ALA A 562 7.62 5.16 -7.72
N LEU A 563 7.54 4.31 -6.70
CA LEU A 563 6.83 3.03 -6.79
C LEU A 563 5.35 3.24 -7.10
N VAL A 564 4.75 4.24 -6.45
CA VAL A 564 3.36 4.65 -6.66
C VAL A 564 3.30 6.14 -6.92
N THR A 565 2.59 6.51 -7.98
CA THR A 565 2.31 7.91 -8.33
C THR A 565 0.81 8.13 -8.49
N SER A 566 0.31 9.26 -7.98
CA SER A 566 -1.00 9.81 -8.39
C SER A 566 -0.78 11.17 -9.06
N GLU A 567 -1.37 11.33 -10.25
CA GLU A 567 -1.17 12.51 -11.08
C GLU A 567 -2.17 13.64 -10.76
N LEU A 568 -1.84 14.86 -11.18
CA LEU A 568 -2.74 15.99 -11.07
C LEU A 568 -3.82 15.93 -12.16
N ASP A 569 -4.92 15.25 -11.87
CA ASP A 569 -6.11 15.21 -12.74
C ASP A 569 -7.40 15.37 -11.91
N PRO A 570 -8.42 16.12 -12.33
CA PRO A 570 -9.68 16.27 -11.58
C PRO A 570 -10.45 14.97 -11.33
N ALA A 571 -10.28 13.97 -12.21
CA ALA A 571 -10.89 12.65 -12.10
C ALA A 571 -10.07 11.68 -11.24
N ASN A 572 -8.81 12.01 -10.94
CA ASN A 572 -7.95 11.17 -10.11
C ASN A 572 -8.52 11.04 -8.69
N LYS A 573 -8.71 9.80 -8.26
CA LYS A 573 -8.90 9.48 -6.84
C LYS A 573 -8.09 8.24 -6.49
N PHE A 574 -7.17 8.35 -5.54
CA PHE A 574 -6.38 7.21 -5.09
C PHE A 574 -6.53 6.99 -3.59
N TYR A 575 -6.94 5.79 -3.20
CA TYR A 575 -7.20 5.40 -1.83
C TYR A 575 -6.57 4.04 -1.51
N VAL A 576 -5.91 3.94 -0.35
CA VAL A 576 -5.36 2.68 0.16
C VAL A 576 -5.92 2.44 1.56
N GLN A 577 -6.75 1.41 1.69
CA GLN A 577 -7.35 0.93 2.92
C GLN A 577 -6.48 -0.18 3.52
N GLY A 578 -5.28 0.18 3.97
CA GLY A 578 -4.26 -0.73 4.47
C GLY A 578 -2.87 -0.09 4.43
N THR A 579 -1.90 -0.70 5.10
CA THR A 579 -0.54 -0.15 5.16
C THR A 579 0.10 -0.18 3.78
N THR A 580 0.72 0.93 3.40
CA THR A 580 1.66 0.99 2.27
C THR A 580 3.07 0.82 2.82
N TYR A 581 3.75 -0.28 2.46
CA TYR A 581 5.08 -0.62 2.92
C TYR A 581 6.06 -0.72 1.74
N ALA A 582 6.81 0.36 1.48
CA ALA A 582 7.76 0.50 0.38
C ALA A 582 9.11 1.03 0.89
N PRO A 583 9.82 0.31 1.78
CA PRO A 583 10.95 0.84 2.55
C PRO A 583 12.14 1.28 1.70
N LYS A 584 12.24 0.77 0.47
CA LYS A 584 13.32 1.10 -0.48
C LYS A 584 12.91 2.09 -1.57
N ALA A 585 11.63 2.45 -1.68
CA ALA A 585 11.13 3.25 -2.80
C ALA A 585 10.46 4.55 -2.36
N ALA A 586 10.43 5.52 -3.27
CA ALA A 586 9.69 6.76 -3.07
C ALA A 586 8.20 6.57 -3.42
N LEU A 587 7.34 7.38 -2.81
CA LEU A 587 5.93 7.53 -3.16
C LEU A 587 5.67 8.99 -3.51
N ASP A 588 4.99 9.26 -4.63
CA ASP A 588 4.65 10.62 -5.07
C ASP A 588 3.15 10.76 -5.26
N ILE A 589 2.50 11.36 -4.26
CA ILE A 589 1.05 11.39 -4.16
C ILE A 589 0.55 12.80 -4.41
N THR A 590 -0.22 12.98 -5.47
CA THR A 590 -0.94 14.23 -5.71
C THR A 590 -2.39 14.08 -5.28
N LEU A 591 -2.78 14.88 -4.30
CA LEU A 591 -4.12 14.94 -3.76
C LEU A 591 -4.87 16.08 -4.46
N ASN A 592 -5.69 15.69 -5.43
CA ASN A 592 -6.60 16.60 -6.12
C ASN A 592 -8.04 16.25 -5.76
N ASN A 593 -8.86 17.25 -5.42
CA ASN A 593 -10.26 17.06 -5.06
C ASN A 593 -10.52 15.98 -3.97
N ALA A 594 -9.54 15.63 -3.14
CA ALA A 594 -9.75 14.61 -2.13
C ALA A 594 -10.77 15.12 -1.10
N GLN A 595 -11.81 14.32 -0.89
CA GLN A 595 -12.93 14.61 0.01
C GLN A 595 -12.93 13.69 1.25
N GLU A 596 -11.97 12.76 1.35
CA GLU A 596 -11.89 11.72 2.38
C GLU A 596 -10.43 11.31 2.67
N GLN A 597 -10.25 10.49 3.70
CA GLN A 597 -8.97 9.84 4.09
C GLN A 597 -8.36 9.03 2.95
N VAL A 598 -7.08 9.24 2.66
CA VAL A 598 -6.38 8.67 1.49
C VAL A 598 -5.63 7.40 1.84
N PHE A 599 -4.87 7.41 2.95
CA PHE A 599 -4.14 6.25 3.43
C PHE A 599 -4.61 5.88 4.84
N ARG A 600 -5.15 4.68 4.98
CA ARG A 600 -5.53 4.10 6.26
C ARG A 600 -4.54 3.00 6.65
N PHE A 601 -4.17 2.91 7.92
CA PHE A 601 -3.05 2.09 8.44
C PHE A 601 -1.64 2.57 8.05
N GLY A 602 -1.47 3.87 7.79
CA GLY A 602 -0.15 4.50 7.68
C GLY A 602 0.68 4.12 6.45
N VAL A 603 1.79 4.83 6.31
CA VAL A 603 2.71 4.74 5.17
C VAL A 603 4.14 4.60 5.67
N ILE A 604 4.84 3.59 5.15
CA ILE A 604 6.25 3.36 5.38
C ILE A 604 6.93 3.37 4.01
N ALA A 605 7.82 4.34 3.77
CA ALA A 605 8.48 4.50 2.47
C ALA A 605 9.95 4.91 2.64
N ARG A 606 10.76 4.88 1.56
CA ARG A 606 12.07 5.56 1.57
C ARG A 606 11.89 7.07 1.66
N SER A 607 11.05 7.62 0.80
CA SER A 607 10.68 9.04 0.75
C SER A 607 9.20 9.17 0.39
N LEU A 608 8.50 10.11 1.03
CA LEU A 608 7.10 10.40 0.77
C LEU A 608 6.94 11.85 0.31
N TRP A 609 6.47 12.02 -0.91
CA TRP A 609 6.13 13.32 -1.49
C TRP A 609 4.63 13.43 -1.61
N VAL A 610 4.06 14.48 -1.01
CA VAL A 610 2.63 14.76 -1.05
C VAL A 610 2.42 16.15 -1.63
N LYS A 611 1.51 16.28 -2.59
CA LYS A 611 1.07 17.58 -3.10
C LYS A 611 -0.43 17.71 -3.00
N GLU A 612 -0.88 18.66 -2.19
CA GLU A 612 -2.26 19.14 -2.20
C GLU A 612 -2.42 20.27 -3.21
N THR A 613 -3.58 20.34 -3.86
CA THR A 613 -3.88 21.35 -4.87
C THR A 613 -5.09 22.20 -4.50
N GLY A 614 -5.36 23.28 -5.24
CA GLY A 614 -6.36 24.32 -4.96
C GLY A 614 -7.77 23.81 -4.60
N SER A 615 -8.11 22.60 -5.04
CA SER A 615 -9.43 22.01 -4.87
C SER A 615 -9.51 20.99 -3.71
N PHE A 616 -8.46 20.85 -2.92
CA PHE A 616 -8.47 20.04 -1.71
C PHE A 616 -9.23 20.78 -0.60
N ASN A 617 -10.37 20.22 -0.15
CA ASN A 617 -11.22 20.81 0.89
C ASN A 617 -11.53 19.83 2.03
N TYR A 618 -10.78 18.73 2.14
CA TYR A 618 -11.02 17.76 3.20
C TYR A 618 -10.49 18.28 4.54
N GLY A 619 -11.41 18.52 5.48
CA GLY A 619 -11.09 18.98 6.83
C GLY A 619 -10.62 17.87 7.77
N GLY A 620 -10.71 16.59 7.36
CA GLY A 620 -10.32 15.44 8.18
C GLY A 620 -8.85 15.05 8.02
N VAL A 621 -8.53 13.86 8.53
CA VAL A 621 -7.18 13.29 8.54
C VAL A 621 -6.86 12.67 7.19
N VAL A 622 -5.74 12.96 6.55
CA VAL A 622 -5.38 12.37 5.25
C VAL A 622 -4.74 11.00 5.38
N ILE A 623 -3.84 10.85 6.36
CA ILE A 623 -3.15 9.61 6.68
C ILE A 623 -3.40 9.27 8.14
N GLU A 624 -3.92 8.06 8.39
CA GLU A 624 -4.19 7.60 9.75
C GLU A 624 -3.60 6.23 10.03
N VAL A 625 -3.28 6.02 11.29
CA VAL A 625 -3.15 4.70 11.89
C VAL A 625 -4.24 4.58 12.93
N PRO A 626 -4.92 3.42 13.06
CA PRO A 626 -5.89 3.22 14.13
C PRO A 626 -5.28 3.60 15.48
N ASP A 627 -6.05 4.32 16.31
CA ASP A 627 -5.64 4.62 17.67
C ASP A 627 -5.17 3.36 18.37
N ASP A 628 -4.06 3.46 19.12
CA ASP A 628 -3.77 2.53 20.18
C ASP A 628 -5.05 2.41 21.00
N SER A 629 -5.69 1.25 20.93
CA SER A 629 -6.46 0.77 22.06
C SER A 629 -5.46 0.02 22.90
N PRO A 630 -5.02 0.56 24.06
CA PRO A 630 -4.09 -0.14 24.96
C PRO A 630 -4.70 -1.44 25.49
N GLY A 631 -4.86 -2.48 24.67
CA GLY A 631 -5.59 -3.70 25.07
C GLY A 631 -6.91 -3.40 25.80
N PHE A 632 -7.61 -2.32 25.44
CA PHE A 632 -8.79 -1.87 26.17
C PHE A 632 -10.06 -2.59 25.74
N VAL A 633 -11.02 -2.59 26.66
CA VAL A 633 -12.17 -3.49 26.69
C VAL A 633 -13.34 -2.90 25.92
N PHE A 634 -13.53 -1.58 25.95
CA PHE A 634 -14.69 -0.89 25.36
C PHE A 634 -14.58 0.65 25.53
N SER A 635 -15.05 1.46 24.57
CA SER A 635 -15.18 2.93 24.68
C SER A 635 -16.64 3.38 24.56
N LEU A 636 -16.97 4.54 25.13
CA LEU A 636 -18.33 5.09 25.10
C LEU A 636 -18.33 6.62 25.18
N TYR A 637 -19.43 7.20 24.72
CA TYR A 637 -19.75 8.61 24.83
C TYR A 637 -20.67 8.86 26.02
N LEU A 638 -20.29 9.81 26.87
CA LEU A 638 -21.11 10.35 27.95
C LEU A 638 -21.58 11.76 27.57
N SER A 639 -22.87 12.02 27.67
CA SER A 639 -23.46 13.37 27.49
C SER A 639 -24.18 13.79 28.77
N ALA A 640 -23.76 14.91 29.35
CA ALA A 640 -24.35 15.46 30.58
C ALA A 640 -25.34 16.59 30.26
N TYR A 641 -26.50 16.54 30.91
CA TYR A 641 -27.60 17.48 30.84
C TYR A 641 -27.85 18.06 32.24
N ILE A 642 -28.12 19.35 32.33
CA ILE A 642 -28.41 20.04 33.59
C ILE A 642 -29.83 20.61 33.51
N CYS A 643 -30.63 20.35 34.53
CA CYS A 643 -32.02 20.80 34.63
C CYS A 643 -32.24 21.56 35.94
N ALA A 644 -33.03 22.63 35.86
CA ALA A 644 -33.51 23.33 37.05
C ALA A 644 -34.59 22.49 37.76
N GLY A 645 -34.49 22.35 39.08
CA GLY A 645 -35.48 21.68 39.93
C GLY A 645 -35.07 20.28 40.41
N ALA A 646 -35.78 19.81 41.44
CA ALA A 646 -35.51 18.58 42.19
C ALA A 646 -35.93 17.28 41.47
N GLY A 647 -36.53 17.38 40.28
CA GLY A 647 -37.10 16.25 39.54
C GLY A 647 -36.10 15.51 38.65
N PRO A 648 -36.53 14.44 37.95
CA PRO A 648 -35.72 13.79 36.93
C PRO A 648 -35.38 14.79 35.82
N CYS A 649 -34.12 14.79 35.39
CA CYS A 649 -33.64 15.71 34.36
C CYS A 649 -33.91 15.14 32.97
N SER A 650 -34.50 15.96 32.10
CA SER A 650 -34.73 15.63 30.70
C SER A 650 -33.40 15.52 29.94
N THR A 651 -33.28 14.50 29.10
CA THR A 651 -32.15 14.31 28.17
C THR A 651 -32.46 14.85 26.78
N GLY A 652 -33.60 15.52 26.60
CA GLY A 652 -33.95 16.22 25.36
C GLY A 652 -33.27 17.59 25.31
N GLY A 653 -32.48 17.84 24.25
CA GLY A 653 -31.80 19.12 24.01
C GLY A 653 -30.29 18.98 23.78
N THR A 654 -29.57 20.11 23.84
CA THR A 654 -28.11 20.15 23.70
C THR A 654 -27.46 19.81 25.05
N PRO A 655 -26.56 18.81 25.13
CA PRO A 655 -25.85 18.51 26.36
C PRO A 655 -24.82 19.59 26.69
N VAL A 656 -24.68 19.91 27.97
CA VAL A 656 -23.75 20.93 28.49
C VAL A 656 -22.29 20.47 28.39
N LEU A 657 -22.07 19.15 28.48
CA LEU A 657 -20.75 18.52 28.39
C LEU A 657 -20.86 17.17 27.70
N ARG A 658 -19.93 16.90 26.77
CA ARG A 658 -19.72 15.58 26.16
C ARG A 658 -18.32 15.09 26.46
N SER A 659 -18.19 13.81 26.80
CA SER A 659 -16.91 13.15 27.08
C SER A 659 -16.84 11.81 26.37
N LYS A 660 -15.70 11.48 25.78
CA LYS A 660 -15.37 10.13 25.33
C LYS A 660 -14.54 9.46 26.41
N VAL A 661 -15.00 8.32 26.91
CA VAL A 661 -14.32 7.58 27.98
C VAL A 661 -14.02 6.16 27.54
N ALA A 662 -12.86 5.64 27.97
CA ALA A 662 -12.43 4.26 27.76
C ALA A 662 -12.50 3.48 29.08
N LEU A 663 -12.98 2.25 29.02
CA LEU A 663 -13.03 1.32 30.13
C LEU A 663 -11.93 0.25 29.97
N VAL A 664 -11.22 -0.01 31.06
CA VAL A 664 -10.07 -0.91 31.11
C VAL A 664 -10.31 -1.94 32.21
N ASP A 665 -10.44 -3.21 31.85
CA ASP A 665 -10.51 -4.33 32.78
C ASP A 665 -9.26 -5.20 32.64
N THR A 666 -8.79 -5.76 33.75
CA THR A 666 -7.71 -6.78 33.76
C THR A 666 -8.13 -8.07 33.05
N ASN A 667 -9.44 -8.37 32.97
CA ASN A 667 -10.01 -9.42 32.14
C ASN A 667 -11.24 -8.89 31.36
N PRO A 668 -11.13 -8.64 30.04
CA PRO A 668 -12.22 -8.10 29.22
C PRO A 668 -13.46 -9.00 29.12
N MET A 669 -13.33 -10.32 29.36
CA MET A 669 -14.44 -11.26 29.25
C MET A 669 -15.19 -11.44 30.57
N ALA A 670 -14.64 -10.98 31.69
CA ALA A 670 -15.21 -11.10 33.02
C ALA A 670 -14.85 -9.86 33.87
N PRO A 671 -15.46 -8.69 33.59
CA PRO A 671 -15.19 -7.47 34.34
C PRO A 671 -15.62 -7.65 35.81
N SER A 672 -14.70 -7.40 36.75
CA SER A 672 -15.01 -7.37 38.18
C SER A 672 -15.28 -5.94 38.65
N PRO A 673 -16.43 -5.67 39.30
CA PRO A 673 -16.74 -4.36 39.87
C PRO A 673 -15.60 -3.85 40.76
N GLY A 674 -15.20 -2.59 40.57
CA GLY A 674 -14.20 -1.91 41.42
C GLY A 674 -12.74 -2.08 40.98
N HIS A 675 -12.45 -2.94 39.99
CA HIS A 675 -11.09 -3.12 39.44
C HIS A 675 -10.90 -2.48 38.05
N ARG A 676 -11.94 -1.82 37.54
CA ARG A 676 -11.95 -1.18 36.24
C ARG A 676 -11.27 0.19 36.28
N GLN A 677 -10.29 0.41 35.41
CA GLN A 677 -9.77 1.76 35.18
C GLN A 677 -10.65 2.46 34.13
N VAL A 678 -10.89 3.75 34.33
CA VAL A 678 -11.66 4.58 33.40
C VAL A 678 -10.82 5.79 33.04
N THR A 679 -10.54 5.93 31.76
CA THR A 679 -9.70 7.00 31.20
C THR A 679 -10.57 7.91 30.34
N VAL A 680 -10.50 9.21 30.58
CA VAL A 680 -11.15 10.21 29.71
C VAL A 680 -10.24 10.45 28.51
N LEU A 681 -10.73 10.14 27.31
CA LEU A 681 -9.98 10.29 26.07
C LEU A 681 -10.10 11.71 25.50
N SER A 682 -11.31 12.28 25.55
CA SER A 682 -11.57 13.64 25.11
C SER A 682 -12.81 14.20 25.79
N TRP A 683 -12.92 15.53 25.82
CA TRP A 683 -14.12 16.21 26.29
C TRP A 683 -14.39 17.45 25.43
N SER A 684 -15.66 17.81 25.30
CA SER A 684 -16.10 18.99 24.56
C SER A 684 -17.33 19.59 25.24
N ARG A 685 -17.47 20.91 25.14
CA ARG A 685 -18.67 21.65 25.57
C ARG A 685 -19.35 22.14 24.30
N PRO A 686 -20.39 21.44 23.80
CA PRO A 686 -21.18 21.92 22.70
C PRO A 686 -21.92 23.17 23.20
N GLY A 687 -21.37 24.34 22.88
CA GLY A 687 -21.89 25.64 23.31
C GLY A 687 -23.31 25.87 22.84
#